data_AF-A0A6H1ZZR4-F1
#
_entry.id   AF-A0A6H1ZZR4-F1
#
_cell.length_a   1.000
_cell.length_b   1.000
_cell.length_c   1.000
_cell.angle_alpha   90.00
_cell.angle_beta   90.00
_cell.angle_gamma   90.00
#
_symmetry.space_group_name_H-M   'P 1'
#
loop_
_entity.id
_entity.type
_entity.pdbx_description
1 polymer ?
#
loop_
_entity_poly.entity_id
_entity_poly.type
_entity_poly.pdbx_seq_one_letter_code
_entity_poly.pdbx_strand_id
1 'polypeptide(L)'
;MGDTILLRRGTAANLPDLQEGEPGFATDNEGFYIGDDTGTAESAAYIGGGVYVDALQYEPNTYTQATIEAALTAIGTVNKKTLLLRPGTWVISSNADWSAYTNVVFRIVPGAKFSGAFTLNIPNIDAGLYQIFDSTVGAVTFSGAVKNVYPEWFGAVGDKTTNDIAALDAAVVATAAYRTLWLTKSYRIASQWAFTKAINISGPGIIWLDVGTAVDGVVVGTEELPITSAATFIEGIRWDFGGIFGAQNSCKNALVLKQVNRSHFDIPVKAGTVATTGYAVWLQWGIVNYYRFIISTNIAYGYGEYANNAANGIRMDTSTGVATASNINLFDLVIEGGAAKGLYIFTSGDNGNNEIRGTYAVFTGYGIHLKGAKAAHLHDIHLETATANGELVIEDSTHVVLGNNVSVVNDADPDVLIINSGQTIINGLRAQSLSIDANSSDTKIIDLTRTKDLTDLGKRTVQVTTRTKHASVVSERTAPFSDFNSLTTNGDVERWTTTATRPPGSWSYIGGNPTWERESSIVKHGTYSAKITNSAVNQAVMNLATVAQTTSLPTDAAITASGWIYIPTASGGDVSIIVVWNVGTSPIKVITSRDTWTYVSFSYYARGVSADQTLSDLKFQTAGATIMYLDGWSAVPSGTGGSVLYTPRANEFPAYTGQATWDPASIAASGYLAQDFVCPGAALGMVASVGAGVDVTDLVVSATVTAANTVTVTLFNPTVGAIDLASSTWNIMVINPFP
;
A
#
# COMPACT_ATOMS: atom_id res chain seq x y z
N MET A 1 9.85 -66.69 37.18
CA MET A 1 9.75 -65.52 38.07
C MET A 1 9.09 -64.45 37.23
N GLY A 2 7.78 -64.29 37.40
CA GLY A 2 7.00 -63.29 36.67
C GLY A 2 6.75 -62.14 37.62
N ASP A 3 7.62 -61.13 37.57
CA ASP A 3 7.48 -59.96 38.41
C ASP A 3 6.39 -59.08 37.82
N THR A 4 5.23 -59.14 38.46
CA THR A 4 4.07 -58.33 38.10
C THR A 4 4.24 -56.99 38.78
N ILE A 5 4.55 -55.95 38.00
CA ILE A 5 4.63 -54.57 38.47
C ILE A 5 3.21 -54.11 38.84
N LEU A 6 2.97 -53.91 40.14
CA LEU A 6 1.70 -53.46 40.69
C LEU A 6 1.67 -51.92 40.76
N LEU A 7 1.03 -51.27 39.80
CA LEU A 7 0.75 -49.83 39.86
C LEU A 7 -0.55 -49.60 40.65
N ARG A 8 -0.47 -48.96 41.82
CA ARG A 8 -1.65 -48.57 42.62
C ARG A 8 -1.75 -47.05 42.70
N ARG A 9 -2.97 -46.53 42.53
CA ARG A 9 -3.31 -45.11 42.64
C ARG A 9 -3.91 -44.87 44.04
N GLY A 10 -3.27 -44.05 44.88
CA GLY A 10 -3.73 -43.75 46.24
C GLY A 10 -3.49 -42.30 46.61
N THR A 11 -4.37 -41.73 47.44
CA THR A 11 -4.16 -40.42 48.07
C THR A 11 -3.13 -40.54 49.19
N ALA A 12 -2.29 -39.51 49.38
CA ALA A 12 -1.05 -39.54 50.19
C ALA A 12 -1.15 -40.10 51.62
N ALA A 13 -2.35 -40.18 52.21
CA ALA A 13 -2.57 -40.66 53.57
C ALA A 13 -2.68 -42.19 53.72
N ASN A 14 -2.65 -42.98 52.63
CA ASN A 14 -2.89 -44.43 52.66
C ASN A 14 -1.84 -45.25 51.87
N LEU A 15 -0.63 -44.73 51.68
CA LEU A 15 0.44 -45.55 51.10
C LEU A 15 0.95 -46.51 52.20
N PRO A 16 1.03 -47.84 51.93
CA PRO A 16 1.65 -48.77 52.88
C PRO A 16 3.13 -48.44 53.04
N ASP A 17 3.66 -48.60 54.26
CA ASP A 17 5.11 -48.53 54.53
C ASP A 17 5.84 -49.49 53.57
N LEU A 18 6.70 -48.95 52.70
CA LEU A 18 7.59 -49.76 51.89
C LEU A 18 8.62 -50.40 52.85
N GLN A 19 8.95 -51.67 52.64
CA GLN A 19 10.03 -52.29 53.39
C GLN A 19 11.38 -51.77 52.90
N GLU A 20 12.33 -51.56 53.82
CA GLU A 20 13.70 -51.12 53.55
C GLU A 20 14.31 -51.95 52.41
N GLY A 21 14.60 -51.31 51.27
CA GLY A 21 15.19 -51.93 50.08
C GLY A 21 14.22 -52.27 48.93
N GLU A 22 12.92 -52.00 49.03
CA GLU A 22 12.01 -52.14 47.88
C GLU A 22 12.01 -50.90 46.98
N PRO A 23 12.31 -51.03 45.66
CA PRO A 23 12.16 -49.92 44.72
C PRO A 23 10.67 -49.60 44.52
N GLY A 24 10.24 -48.42 44.99
CA GLY A 24 8.86 -47.96 44.92
C GLY A 24 8.63 -46.92 43.81
N PHE A 25 7.47 -47.00 43.15
CA PHE A 25 6.95 -45.95 42.28
C PHE A 25 5.62 -45.44 42.86
N ALA A 26 5.54 -44.14 43.15
CA ALA A 26 4.31 -43.49 43.57
C ALA A 26 3.86 -42.44 42.55
N THR A 27 2.55 -42.26 42.39
CA THR A 27 1.98 -41.15 41.63
C THR A 27 0.92 -40.45 42.46
N ASP A 28 0.91 -39.13 42.42
CA ASP A 28 -0.22 -38.32 42.89
C ASP A 28 -0.63 -37.32 41.79
N ASN A 29 -1.41 -36.30 42.16
CA ASN A 29 -1.83 -35.25 41.23
C ASN A 29 -0.69 -34.24 40.92
N GLU A 30 0.44 -34.30 41.62
CA GLU A 30 1.58 -33.38 41.52
C GLU A 30 2.78 -34.01 40.78
N GLY A 31 2.90 -35.34 40.74
CA GLY A 31 3.95 -35.99 39.98
C GLY A 31 4.09 -37.51 40.12
N PHE A 32 5.15 -38.01 39.49
CA PHE A 32 5.66 -39.39 39.57
C PHE A 32 6.94 -39.38 40.40
N TYR A 33 6.96 -40.18 41.47
CA TYR A 33 8.09 -40.26 42.41
C TYR A 33 8.78 -41.61 42.27
N ILE A 34 10.11 -41.57 42.22
CA ILE A 34 10.99 -42.75 42.25
C ILE A 34 11.92 -42.56 43.45
N GLY A 35 11.93 -43.50 44.38
CA GLY A 35 12.85 -43.47 45.53
C GLY A 35 13.18 -44.87 46.02
N ASP A 36 14.40 -45.04 46.51
CA ASP A 36 14.72 -46.08 47.48
C ASP A 36 14.55 -45.49 48.88
N ASP A 37 13.95 -46.23 49.80
CA ASP A 37 13.70 -45.77 51.16
C ASP A 37 14.99 -45.84 51.99
N THR A 38 15.93 -44.93 51.75
CA THR A 38 17.20 -44.86 52.50
C THR A 38 17.15 -43.91 53.71
N GLY A 39 15.96 -43.57 54.21
CA GLY A 39 15.80 -42.98 55.56
C GLY A 39 16.33 -41.55 55.75
N THR A 40 16.76 -40.86 54.70
CA THR A 40 17.02 -39.42 54.71
C THR A 40 16.09 -38.74 53.71
N ALA A 41 15.13 -37.96 54.22
CA ALA A 41 14.03 -37.33 53.48
C ALA A 41 14.45 -36.26 52.42
N GLU A 42 15.71 -36.22 51.98
CA GLU A 42 16.24 -35.17 51.12
C GLU A 42 16.53 -35.59 49.67
N SER A 43 16.13 -36.80 49.23
CA SER A 43 16.53 -37.29 47.89
C SER A 43 15.43 -38.00 47.09
N ALA A 44 14.19 -37.53 47.16
CA ALA A 44 13.23 -37.84 46.12
C ALA A 44 13.61 -37.07 44.84
N ALA A 45 14.29 -37.73 43.91
CA ALA A 45 14.59 -37.15 42.61
C ALA A 45 13.28 -36.92 41.84
N TYR A 46 12.81 -35.68 41.79
CA TYR A 46 11.73 -35.28 40.89
C TYR A 46 12.21 -35.44 39.44
N ILE A 47 11.94 -36.59 38.82
CA ILE A 47 12.17 -36.84 37.38
C ILE A 47 10.97 -36.33 36.57
N GLY A 48 10.40 -35.20 36.97
CA GLY A 48 9.55 -34.38 36.09
C GLY A 48 10.46 -33.39 35.39
N GLY A 49 10.77 -33.65 34.10
CA GLY A 49 11.72 -32.87 33.31
C GLY A 49 11.63 -31.37 33.57
N GLY A 50 12.77 -30.76 33.91
CA GLY A 50 12.96 -29.37 34.33
C GLY A 50 12.59 -28.33 33.27
N VAL A 51 11.30 -28.24 32.94
CA VAL A 51 10.75 -27.24 32.02
C VAL A 51 10.47 -25.93 32.76
N TYR A 52 10.17 -25.98 34.06
CA TYR A 52 9.80 -24.80 34.85
C TYR A 52 10.65 -24.66 36.11
N VAL A 53 11.03 -23.43 36.44
CA VAL A 53 11.54 -23.02 37.75
C VAL A 53 10.38 -22.36 38.48
N ASP A 54 9.98 -22.91 39.62
CA ASP A 54 8.86 -22.37 40.41
C ASP A 54 9.37 -21.30 41.37
N ALA A 55 8.83 -20.09 41.29
CA ALA A 55 9.27 -18.98 42.14
C ALA A 55 9.11 -19.30 43.64
N LEU A 56 8.06 -20.04 44.03
CA LEU A 56 7.81 -20.37 45.44
C LEU A 56 8.78 -21.42 46.01
N GLN A 57 9.64 -22.04 45.20
CA GLN A 57 10.70 -22.91 45.73
C GLN A 57 11.80 -22.11 46.45
N TYR A 58 11.93 -20.82 46.18
CA TYR A 58 12.98 -19.97 46.75
C TYR A 58 12.56 -19.28 48.04
N GLU A 59 11.28 -18.90 48.17
CA GLU A 59 10.69 -18.35 49.40
C GLU A 59 9.26 -18.92 49.56
N PRO A 60 9.11 -20.08 50.22
CA PRO A 60 7.82 -20.78 50.30
C PRO A 60 6.69 -19.92 50.86
N ASN A 61 5.51 -20.02 50.23
CA ASN A 61 4.26 -19.33 50.62
C ASN A 61 4.32 -17.80 50.67
N THR A 62 5.34 -17.20 50.04
CA THR A 62 5.53 -15.75 50.05
C THR A 62 5.40 -15.20 48.63
N TYR A 63 4.26 -14.59 48.31
CA TYR A 63 3.98 -14.00 46.98
C TYR A 63 4.53 -12.57 46.89
N THR A 64 5.85 -12.42 46.87
CA THR A 64 6.51 -11.11 46.89
C THR A 64 7.50 -10.93 45.75
N GLN A 65 7.87 -9.68 45.47
CA GLN A 65 8.97 -9.33 44.57
C GLN A 65 10.28 -10.04 44.94
N ALA A 66 10.65 -10.10 46.22
CA ALA A 66 11.89 -10.74 46.67
C ALA A 66 11.95 -12.22 46.29
N THR A 67 10.81 -12.93 46.38
CA THR A 67 10.67 -14.33 45.95
C THR A 67 10.97 -14.51 44.46
N ILE A 68 10.46 -13.59 43.62
CA ILE A 68 10.71 -13.61 42.17
C ILE A 68 12.18 -13.32 41.88
N GLU A 69 12.76 -12.32 42.54
CA GLU A 69 14.15 -11.93 42.34
C GLU A 69 15.14 -13.01 42.79
N ALA A 70 14.84 -13.75 43.86
CA ALA A 70 15.61 -14.92 44.28
C ALA A 70 15.60 -16.03 43.20
N ALA A 71 14.42 -16.31 42.63
CA ALA A 71 14.28 -17.28 41.55
C ALA A 71 15.02 -16.85 40.27
N LEU A 72 14.92 -15.57 39.89
CA LEU A 72 15.63 -15.01 38.74
C LEU A 72 17.16 -15.06 38.93
N THR A 73 17.64 -14.75 40.14
CA THR A 73 19.06 -14.83 40.49
C THR A 73 19.59 -16.25 40.33
N ALA A 74 18.83 -17.25 40.75
CA ALA A 74 19.20 -18.66 40.61
C ALA A 74 19.17 -19.16 39.16
N ILE A 75 18.26 -18.65 38.33
CA ILE A 75 18.23 -18.94 36.89
C ILE A 75 19.44 -18.31 36.16
N GLY A 76 19.79 -17.07 36.54
CA GLY A 76 20.80 -16.26 35.85
C GLY A 76 20.32 -15.72 34.49
N THR A 77 21.22 -15.08 33.74
CA THR A 77 20.90 -14.38 32.49
C THR A 77 21.25 -15.14 31.20
N VAL A 78 21.79 -16.35 31.32
CA VAL A 78 22.34 -17.12 30.18
C VAL A 78 21.41 -18.25 29.76
N ASN A 79 20.95 -19.07 30.70
CA ASN A 79 20.25 -20.31 30.41
C ASN A 79 18.77 -20.05 30.11
N LYS A 80 18.27 -20.55 28.98
CA LYS A 80 16.83 -20.45 28.67
C LYS A 80 16.02 -21.25 29.69
N LYS A 81 15.11 -20.59 30.39
CA LYS A 81 14.25 -21.19 31.42
C LYS A 81 12.88 -20.54 31.41
N THR A 82 11.90 -21.25 31.95
CA THR A 82 10.57 -20.70 32.19
C THR A 82 10.37 -20.54 33.69
N LEU A 83 10.11 -19.32 34.16
CA LEU A 83 9.75 -19.04 35.54
C LEU A 83 8.23 -19.18 35.69
N LEU A 84 7.79 -20.11 36.53
CA LEU A 84 6.39 -20.34 36.84
C LEU A 84 5.96 -19.49 38.04
N LEU A 85 4.93 -18.68 37.85
CA LEU A 85 4.24 -17.97 38.93
C LEU A 85 2.90 -18.66 39.22
N ARG A 86 2.78 -19.28 40.39
CA ARG A 86 1.54 -19.94 40.87
C ARG A 86 0.42 -18.94 41.17
N PRO A 87 -0.85 -19.39 41.23
CA PRO A 87 -1.98 -18.53 41.57
C PRO A 87 -1.77 -17.82 42.91
N GLY A 88 -2.03 -16.52 42.95
CA GLY A 88 -1.74 -15.66 44.09
C GLY A 88 -1.48 -14.21 43.67
N THR A 89 -1.46 -13.31 44.66
CA THR A 89 -1.16 -11.88 44.45
C THR A 89 0.31 -11.63 44.74
N TRP A 90 1.11 -11.46 43.69
CA TRP A 90 2.54 -11.17 43.72
C TRP A 90 2.78 -9.69 43.96
N VAL A 91 3.09 -9.32 45.21
CA VAL A 91 3.24 -7.93 45.63
C VAL A 91 4.58 -7.37 45.19
N ILE A 92 4.55 -6.33 44.36
CA ILE A 92 5.71 -5.52 43.96
C ILE A 92 5.91 -4.41 45.00
N SER A 93 7.06 -4.42 45.66
CA SER A 93 7.38 -3.56 46.81
C SER A 93 8.28 -2.37 46.46
N SER A 94 8.89 -2.37 45.27
CA SER A 94 9.71 -1.28 44.74
C SER A 94 9.69 -1.34 43.19
N ASN A 95 10.23 -0.31 42.53
CA ASN A 95 10.38 -0.35 41.07
C ASN A 95 11.25 -1.56 40.68
N ALA A 96 10.72 -2.41 39.80
CA ALA A 96 11.37 -3.64 39.38
C ALA A 96 11.65 -3.61 37.87
N ASP A 97 12.91 -3.85 37.51
CA ASP A 97 13.33 -3.99 36.11
C ASP A 97 14.00 -5.35 35.90
N TRP A 98 13.29 -6.25 35.22
CA TRP A 98 13.76 -7.59 34.90
C TRP A 98 14.19 -7.74 33.45
N SER A 99 14.40 -6.64 32.72
CA SER A 99 14.76 -6.67 31.29
C SER A 99 16.09 -7.36 30.98
N ALA A 100 16.98 -7.51 31.96
CA ALA A 100 18.22 -8.29 31.79
C ALA A 100 17.97 -9.79 31.60
N TYR A 101 16.83 -10.31 32.07
CA TYR A 101 16.48 -11.74 32.02
C TYR A 101 15.77 -12.14 30.71
N THR A 102 16.32 -11.71 29.56
CA THR A 102 15.76 -12.02 28.22
C THR A 102 15.75 -13.52 27.87
N ASN A 103 16.50 -14.34 28.62
CA ASN A 103 16.52 -15.79 28.56
C ASN A 103 15.35 -16.45 29.32
N VAL A 104 14.61 -15.70 30.13
CA VAL A 104 13.53 -16.21 30.97
C VAL A 104 12.17 -15.94 30.32
N VAL A 105 11.31 -16.95 30.28
CA VAL A 105 9.88 -16.82 29.94
C VAL A 105 9.09 -16.77 31.25
N PHE A 106 8.29 -15.74 31.46
CA PHE A 106 7.44 -15.62 32.66
C PHE A 106 6.09 -16.29 32.39
N ARG A 107 5.92 -17.52 32.89
CA ARG A 107 4.67 -18.26 32.79
C ARG A 107 3.76 -17.93 33.96
N ILE A 108 2.76 -17.10 33.68
CA ILE A 108 1.82 -16.58 34.69
C ILE A 108 0.52 -17.35 34.53
N VAL A 109 0.21 -18.26 35.46
CA VAL A 109 -0.98 -19.13 35.34
C VAL A 109 -2.27 -18.41 35.77
N PRO A 110 -3.47 -18.91 35.42
CA PRO A 110 -4.72 -18.30 35.84
C PRO A 110 -4.79 -18.11 37.37
N GLY A 111 -5.14 -16.91 37.81
CA GLY A 111 -5.21 -16.53 39.23
C GLY A 111 -3.90 -15.98 39.80
N ALA A 112 -2.80 -16.02 39.06
CA ALA A 112 -1.58 -15.28 39.42
C ALA A 112 -1.67 -13.84 38.89
N LYS A 113 -1.47 -12.85 39.75
CA LYS A 113 -1.45 -11.43 39.35
C LYS A 113 -0.42 -10.63 40.14
N PHE A 114 0.12 -9.58 39.54
CA PHE A 114 0.98 -8.60 40.20
C PHE A 114 0.14 -7.48 40.82
N SER A 115 0.61 -6.90 41.94
CA SER A 115 0.04 -5.71 42.58
C SER A 115 1.12 -4.75 43.09
N GLY A 116 0.75 -3.51 43.41
CA GLY A 116 1.64 -2.51 44.05
C GLY A 116 2.04 -1.33 43.15
N ALA A 117 2.05 -0.11 43.69
CA ALA A 117 2.09 1.16 42.93
C ALA A 117 3.44 1.52 42.26
N PHE A 118 4.26 0.53 41.93
CA PHE A 118 5.61 0.70 41.40
C PHE A 118 5.69 0.36 39.91
N THR A 119 6.73 0.83 39.24
CA THR A 119 6.98 0.50 37.83
C THR A 119 7.51 -0.93 37.70
N LEU A 120 7.05 -1.66 36.69
CA LEU A 120 7.44 -3.05 36.42
C LEU A 120 7.85 -3.22 34.97
N ASN A 121 9.08 -3.68 34.71
CA ASN A 121 9.54 -4.09 33.39
C ASN A 121 9.78 -5.60 33.36
N ILE A 122 9.00 -6.32 32.56
CA ILE A 122 8.98 -7.78 32.52
C ILE A 122 9.24 -8.29 31.08
N PRO A 123 10.23 -9.19 30.86
CA PRO A 123 10.47 -9.78 29.55
C PRO A 123 9.61 -11.01 29.30
N ASN A 124 9.35 -11.32 28.02
CA ASN A 124 8.83 -12.61 27.53
C ASN A 124 7.68 -13.24 28.37
N ILE A 125 6.53 -12.58 28.41
CA ILE A 125 5.35 -13.13 29.09
C ILE A 125 4.74 -14.31 28.32
N ASP A 126 4.40 -15.36 29.05
CA ASP A 126 3.51 -16.46 28.65
C ASP A 126 2.30 -16.48 29.60
N ALA A 127 1.21 -15.85 29.18
CA ALA A 127 -0.04 -15.75 29.93
C ALA A 127 -1.25 -15.91 28.99
N GLY A 128 -2.34 -16.49 29.48
CA GLY A 128 -3.61 -16.52 28.76
C GLY A 128 -4.37 -15.19 28.80
N LEU A 129 -5.63 -15.22 28.37
CA LEU A 129 -6.54 -14.05 28.34
C LEU A 129 -7.26 -13.87 29.68
N TYR A 130 -6.50 -13.59 30.74
CA TYR A 130 -6.99 -13.29 32.08
C TYR A 130 -6.14 -12.20 32.74
N GLN A 131 -6.66 -11.59 33.80
CA GLN A 131 -5.96 -10.52 34.52
C GLN A 131 -4.68 -11.05 35.17
N ILE A 132 -3.56 -10.41 34.85
CA ILE A 132 -2.24 -10.66 35.44
C ILE A 132 -1.64 -9.41 36.09
N PHE A 133 -2.22 -8.23 35.85
CA PHE A 133 -1.89 -6.98 36.54
C PHE A 133 -3.13 -6.44 37.24
N ASP A 134 -3.03 -6.25 38.55
CA ASP A 134 -4.02 -5.54 39.32
C ASP A 134 -4.02 -4.04 38.97
N SER A 135 -5.15 -3.36 39.12
CA SER A 135 -5.27 -1.90 38.92
C SER A 135 -4.36 -1.07 39.84
N THR A 136 -3.84 -1.68 40.91
CA THR A 136 -2.87 -1.06 41.82
C THR A 136 -1.43 -1.10 41.32
N VAL A 137 -1.12 -1.84 40.25
CA VAL A 137 0.22 -1.84 39.66
C VAL A 137 0.50 -0.46 39.05
N GLY A 138 1.70 0.07 39.26
CA GLY A 138 2.15 1.28 38.58
C GLY A 138 2.34 1.07 37.06
N ALA A 139 3.22 1.86 36.43
CA ALA A 139 3.46 1.69 35.00
C ALA A 139 4.12 0.32 34.69
N VAL A 140 3.43 -0.50 33.89
CA VAL A 140 3.98 -1.76 33.36
C VAL A 140 4.63 -1.50 32.01
N THR A 141 5.78 -2.11 31.75
CA THR A 141 6.44 -2.11 30.45
C THR A 141 6.89 -3.52 30.11
N PHE A 142 6.91 -3.84 28.82
CA PHE A 142 7.32 -5.16 28.34
C PHE A 142 8.64 -5.08 27.59
N SER A 143 9.61 -5.87 28.02
CA SER A 143 10.87 -6.11 27.29
C SER A 143 10.82 -7.47 26.56
N GLY A 144 11.84 -7.76 25.75
CA GLY A 144 11.90 -9.03 25.00
C GLY A 144 10.81 -9.20 23.95
N ALA A 145 10.42 -10.46 23.71
CA ALA A 145 9.61 -10.91 22.56
C ALA A 145 8.08 -10.85 22.77
N VAL A 146 7.58 -9.91 23.58
CA VAL A 146 6.13 -9.71 23.75
C VAL A 146 5.56 -9.09 22.46
N LYS A 147 4.93 -9.92 21.65
CA LYS A 147 4.35 -9.52 20.35
C LYS A 147 3.07 -8.69 20.50
N ASN A 148 2.18 -9.14 21.40
CA ASN A 148 0.86 -8.56 21.61
C ASN A 148 0.67 -8.22 23.09
N VAL A 149 -0.03 -7.11 23.35
CA VAL A 149 -0.52 -6.73 24.68
C VAL A 149 -2.05 -6.82 24.67
N TYR A 150 -2.63 -7.38 25.73
CA TYR A 150 -4.06 -7.67 25.80
C TYR A 150 -4.71 -6.84 26.91
N PRO A 151 -5.85 -6.16 26.66
CA PRO A 151 -6.59 -5.44 27.72
C PRO A 151 -6.98 -6.33 28.91
N GLU A 152 -7.25 -7.62 28.66
CA GLU A 152 -7.59 -8.61 29.69
C GLU A 152 -6.49 -8.76 30.74
N TRP A 153 -5.22 -8.58 30.35
CA TRP A 153 -4.10 -8.63 31.30
C TRP A 153 -4.20 -7.56 32.38
N PHE A 154 -4.89 -6.46 32.09
CA PHE A 154 -5.12 -5.32 32.98
C PHE A 154 -6.54 -5.29 33.58
N GLY A 155 -7.31 -6.37 33.42
CA GLY A 155 -8.63 -6.51 34.03
C GLY A 155 -9.81 -6.09 33.15
N ALA A 156 -9.60 -5.84 31.85
CA ALA A 156 -10.72 -5.62 30.93
C ALA A 156 -11.61 -6.87 30.86
N VAL A 157 -12.93 -6.69 30.94
CA VAL A 157 -13.91 -7.78 30.89
C VAL A 157 -14.28 -8.10 29.45
N GLY A 158 -14.52 -7.06 28.64
CA GLY A 158 -14.85 -7.19 27.22
C GLY A 158 -16.27 -7.72 26.96
N ASP A 159 -17.25 -7.29 27.76
CA ASP A 159 -18.64 -7.75 27.76
C ASP A 159 -19.67 -6.71 27.25
N LYS A 160 -19.19 -5.61 26.66
CA LYS A 160 -19.99 -4.44 26.23
C LYS A 160 -20.75 -3.70 27.34
N THR A 161 -20.59 -4.10 28.60
CA THR A 161 -21.38 -3.57 29.73
C THR A 161 -20.47 -2.91 30.76
N THR A 162 -19.35 -3.55 31.08
CA THR A 162 -18.33 -3.06 31.99
C THR A 162 -17.53 -1.95 31.32
N ASN A 163 -17.26 -0.86 32.05
CA ASN A 163 -16.39 0.20 31.54
C ASN A 163 -14.93 -0.26 31.61
N ASP A 164 -14.36 -0.60 30.45
CA ASP A 164 -13.03 -1.18 30.29
C ASP A 164 -11.92 -0.13 30.10
N ILE A 165 -12.24 1.17 30.18
CA ILE A 165 -11.30 2.25 29.80
C ILE A 165 -10.00 2.23 30.60
N ALA A 166 -10.04 1.99 31.91
CA ALA A 166 -8.83 1.98 32.75
C ALA A 166 -7.87 0.83 32.36
N ALA A 167 -8.43 -0.33 31.99
CA ALA A 167 -7.63 -1.46 31.54
C ALA A 167 -7.07 -1.24 30.12
N LEU A 168 -7.83 -0.59 29.24
CA LEU A 168 -7.37 -0.16 27.92
C LEU A 168 -6.21 0.85 28.03
N ASP A 169 -6.33 1.86 28.89
CA ASP A 169 -5.27 2.85 29.13
C ASP A 169 -4.00 2.20 29.66
N ALA A 170 -4.13 1.30 30.65
CA ALA A 170 -2.99 0.54 31.18
C ALA A 170 -2.32 -0.31 30.09
N ALA A 171 -3.10 -0.95 29.22
CA ALA A 171 -2.58 -1.73 28.10
C ALA A 171 -1.86 -0.85 27.06
N VAL A 172 -2.39 0.33 26.73
CA VAL A 172 -1.74 1.31 25.84
C VAL A 172 -0.41 1.79 26.41
N VAL A 173 -0.38 2.14 27.70
CA VAL A 173 0.85 2.57 28.39
C VAL A 173 1.91 1.47 28.31
N ALA A 174 1.52 0.22 28.56
CA ALA A 174 2.42 -0.93 28.54
C ALA A 174 2.88 -1.36 27.14
N THR A 175 2.08 -1.08 26.11
CA THR A 175 2.42 -1.39 24.72
C THR A 175 3.52 -0.46 24.23
N ALA A 176 4.75 -0.96 24.04
CA ALA A 176 5.83 -0.16 23.46
C ALA A 176 5.46 0.38 22.06
N ALA A 177 6.11 1.46 21.63
CA ALA A 177 5.85 2.04 20.30
C ALA A 177 5.98 0.97 19.20
N TYR A 178 5.09 1.01 18.22
CA TYR A 178 4.98 0.06 17.10
C TYR A 178 4.68 -1.40 17.47
N ARG A 179 4.42 -1.70 18.75
CA ARG A 179 3.86 -3.00 19.15
C ARG A 179 2.34 -2.98 19.06
N THR A 180 1.75 -4.17 19.12
CA THR A 180 0.32 -4.36 18.90
C THR A 180 -0.44 -4.48 20.22
N LEU A 181 -1.37 -3.57 20.45
CA LEU A 181 -2.51 -3.77 21.34
C LEU A 181 -3.51 -4.68 20.62
N TRP A 182 -3.73 -5.89 21.15
CA TRP A 182 -4.56 -6.90 20.53
C TRP A 182 -5.92 -7.00 21.23
N LEU A 183 -6.97 -6.55 20.54
CA LEU A 183 -8.36 -6.59 20.99
C LEU A 183 -8.96 -7.97 20.72
N THR A 184 -9.36 -8.71 21.77
CA THR A 184 -9.95 -10.05 21.62
C THR A 184 -11.46 -10.09 21.80
N LYS A 185 -12.04 -9.08 22.46
CA LYS A 185 -13.45 -9.01 22.85
C LYS A 185 -14.08 -7.65 22.53
N SER A 186 -15.27 -7.38 23.06
CA SER A 186 -15.97 -6.11 22.88
C SER A 186 -15.87 -5.23 24.13
N TYR A 187 -15.05 -4.18 24.08
CA TYR A 187 -14.72 -3.38 25.26
C TYR A 187 -15.57 -2.11 25.31
N ARG A 188 -16.38 -1.94 26.37
CA ARG A 188 -17.18 -0.72 26.51
C ARG A 188 -16.34 0.40 27.12
N ILE A 189 -16.42 1.60 26.55
CA ILE A 189 -15.85 2.82 27.12
C ILE A 189 -16.97 3.79 27.49
N ALA A 190 -16.94 4.30 28.73
CA ALA A 190 -17.93 5.24 29.25
C ALA A 190 -17.45 6.70 29.30
N SER A 191 -16.22 6.95 28.83
CA SER A 191 -15.62 8.28 28.65
C SER A 191 -14.67 8.26 27.46
N GLN A 192 -14.20 9.43 27.03
CA GLN A 192 -13.22 9.56 25.94
C GLN A 192 -11.99 8.69 26.19
N TRP A 193 -11.68 7.81 25.23
CA TRP A 193 -10.44 7.04 25.21
C TRP A 193 -9.43 7.74 24.32
N ALA A 194 -8.44 8.38 24.94
CA ALA A 194 -7.45 9.21 24.25
C ALA A 194 -6.03 8.67 24.42
N PHE A 195 -5.27 8.57 23.33
CA PHE A 195 -3.86 8.20 23.39
C PHE A 195 -2.99 8.93 22.36
N THR A 196 -1.74 9.17 22.75
CA THR A 196 -0.76 9.96 21.98
C THR A 196 0.42 9.12 21.48
N LYS A 197 0.43 7.83 21.81
CA LYS A 197 1.53 6.90 21.50
C LYS A 197 1.30 6.24 20.14
N ALA A 198 2.36 6.10 19.35
CA ALA A 198 2.34 5.32 18.12
C ALA A 198 2.28 3.82 18.44
N ILE A 199 1.07 3.28 18.58
CA ILE A 199 0.84 1.85 18.78
C ILE A 199 0.07 1.26 17.60
N ASN A 200 0.24 -0.03 17.35
CA ASN A 200 -0.63 -0.76 16.45
C ASN A 200 -1.83 -1.29 17.24
N ILE A 201 -3.01 -1.26 16.64
CA ILE A 201 -4.23 -1.87 17.20
C ILE A 201 -4.69 -2.94 16.22
N SER A 202 -4.97 -4.14 16.72
CA SER A 202 -5.45 -5.23 15.87
C SER A 202 -6.27 -6.26 16.64
N GLY A 203 -6.79 -7.25 15.94
CA GLY A 203 -7.58 -8.35 16.49
C GLY A 203 -9.06 -8.27 16.12
N PRO A 204 -9.84 -9.33 16.42
CA PRO A 204 -11.25 -9.39 16.08
C PRO A 204 -12.16 -8.59 17.03
N GLY A 205 -11.60 -8.05 18.13
CA GLY A 205 -12.34 -7.31 19.14
C GLY A 205 -12.87 -5.96 18.65
N ILE A 206 -13.80 -5.36 19.39
CA ILE A 206 -14.42 -4.08 19.04
C ILE A 206 -14.38 -3.11 20.23
N ILE A 207 -14.35 -1.81 19.94
CA ILE A 207 -14.57 -0.76 20.95
C ILE A 207 -16.03 -0.35 20.91
N TRP A 208 -16.72 -0.47 22.05
CA TRP A 208 -18.12 -0.12 22.22
C TRP A 208 -18.26 1.23 22.92
N LEU A 209 -18.75 2.24 22.21
CA LEU A 209 -18.87 3.61 22.70
C LEU A 209 -20.16 3.80 23.51
N ASP A 210 -20.01 4.32 24.73
CA ASP A 210 -21.09 4.77 25.60
C ASP A 210 -20.65 6.00 26.42
N VAL A 211 -20.04 6.98 25.73
CA VAL A 211 -19.33 8.13 26.33
C VAL A 211 -20.21 9.37 26.55
N GLY A 212 -21.44 9.35 26.03
CA GLY A 212 -22.39 10.46 26.06
C GLY A 212 -22.27 11.41 24.86
N THR A 213 -23.35 12.11 24.54
CA THR A 213 -23.54 12.93 23.32
C THR A 213 -22.56 14.08 23.12
N ALA A 214 -21.90 14.57 24.17
CA ALA A 214 -21.03 15.74 24.13
C ALA A 214 -19.53 15.39 24.03
N VAL A 215 -19.18 14.10 24.07
CA VAL A 215 -17.80 13.63 24.25
C VAL A 215 -17.34 12.84 23.03
N ASP A 216 -16.09 13.03 22.63
CA ASP A 216 -15.45 12.21 21.59
C ASP A 216 -15.21 10.79 22.12
N GLY A 217 -15.46 9.77 21.31
CA GLY A 217 -15.28 8.35 21.64
C GLY A 217 -13.81 7.99 21.75
N VAL A 218 -13.20 7.66 20.61
CA VAL A 218 -11.76 7.36 20.51
C VAL A 218 -11.02 8.55 19.91
N VAL A 219 -9.96 9.02 20.59
CA VAL A 219 -9.11 10.11 20.10
C VAL A 219 -7.66 9.67 20.03
N VAL A 220 -7.07 9.78 18.85
CA VAL A 220 -5.66 9.47 18.59
C VAL A 220 -4.94 10.77 18.29
N GLY A 221 -3.92 11.12 19.07
CA GLY A 221 -3.21 12.40 18.94
C GLY A 221 -3.46 13.39 20.07
N THR A 222 -2.76 14.52 20.03
CA THR A 222 -2.92 15.62 20.99
C THR A 222 -3.77 16.76 20.41
N GLU A 223 -4.36 17.55 21.31
CA GLU A 223 -5.17 18.72 20.96
C GLU A 223 -4.39 20.03 20.77
N GLU A 224 -3.08 20.05 21.03
CA GLU A 224 -2.37 21.33 21.16
C GLU A 224 -2.27 22.10 19.84
N LEU A 225 -3.16 23.09 19.71
CA LEU A 225 -2.97 24.30 18.94
C LEU A 225 -2.32 25.39 19.81
N PRO A 226 -1.54 26.30 19.22
CA PRO A 226 -1.16 26.36 17.80
C PRO A 226 0.10 25.54 17.51
N ILE A 227 0.11 24.84 16.37
CA ILE A 227 1.29 24.15 15.82
C ILE A 227 2.32 25.21 15.38
N THR A 228 3.06 25.76 16.34
CA THR A 228 4.10 26.79 16.12
C THR A 228 5.49 26.19 16.02
N SER A 229 5.64 24.91 16.33
CA SER A 229 6.85 24.10 16.11
C SER A 229 6.47 22.85 15.33
N ALA A 230 7.47 22.09 14.84
CA ALA A 230 7.24 20.80 14.20
C ALA A 230 6.52 19.85 15.17
N ALA A 231 5.18 19.90 15.19
CA ALA A 231 4.37 19.04 16.03
C ALA A 231 4.78 17.60 15.74
N THR A 232 5.03 16.85 16.80
CA THR A 232 5.31 15.42 16.73
C THR A 232 4.06 14.72 16.22
N PHE A 233 4.02 14.50 14.90
CA PHE A 233 3.05 13.61 14.30
C PHE A 233 3.20 12.22 14.91
N ILE A 234 2.08 11.54 15.14
CA ILE A 234 2.12 10.13 15.47
C ILE A 234 2.30 9.37 14.17
N GLU A 235 3.50 8.82 13.97
CA GLU A 235 3.84 8.09 12.76
C GLU A 235 3.60 6.58 12.89
N GLY A 236 3.17 5.93 11.81
CA GLY A 236 3.19 4.48 11.69
C GLY A 236 2.17 3.75 12.54
N ILE A 237 1.01 4.37 12.83
CA ILE A 237 -0.11 3.67 13.43
C ILE A 237 -0.68 2.70 12.40
N ARG A 238 -0.82 1.44 12.79
CA ARG A 238 -1.57 0.45 12.02
C ARG A 238 -2.76 -0.02 12.85
N TRP A 239 -3.96 0.28 12.38
CA TRP A 239 -5.20 -0.23 12.95
C TRP A 239 -5.86 -1.16 11.95
N ASP A 240 -5.62 -2.45 12.15
CA ASP A 240 -6.07 -3.52 11.26
C ASP A 240 -7.10 -4.39 11.98
N PHE A 241 -8.35 -4.33 11.53
CA PHE A 241 -9.46 -5.12 12.06
C PHE A 241 -9.87 -4.74 13.50
N GLY A 242 -11.16 -4.93 13.76
CA GLY A 242 -11.85 -4.45 14.95
C GLY A 242 -12.54 -3.12 14.70
N GLY A 243 -13.82 -3.03 15.06
CA GLY A 243 -14.64 -1.86 14.75
C GLY A 243 -14.90 -0.97 15.95
N ILE A 244 -15.33 0.25 15.67
CA ILE A 244 -15.82 1.20 16.66
C ILE A 244 -17.33 1.26 16.52
N PHE A 245 -18.05 0.83 17.55
CA PHE A 245 -19.52 0.74 17.54
C PHE A 245 -20.10 1.56 18.67
N GLY A 246 -21.03 2.45 18.38
CA GLY A 246 -21.75 3.20 19.41
C GLY A 246 -23.21 2.78 19.54
N ALA A 247 -23.75 2.86 20.75
CA ALA A 247 -25.21 2.96 20.92
C ALA A 247 -25.74 4.25 20.27
N GLN A 248 -27.05 4.35 20.04
CA GLN A 248 -27.65 5.62 19.59
C GLN A 248 -27.30 6.74 20.59
N ASN A 249 -26.88 7.91 20.10
CA ASN A 249 -26.51 9.09 20.90
C ASN A 249 -25.32 8.86 21.86
N SER A 250 -24.39 7.97 21.51
CA SER A 250 -23.29 7.57 22.40
C SER A 250 -22.07 8.49 22.41
N CYS A 251 -21.88 9.35 21.40
CA CYS A 251 -20.70 10.22 21.29
C CYS A 251 -20.99 11.45 20.41
N LYS A 252 -20.11 12.45 20.50
CA LYS A 252 -19.98 13.54 19.52
C LYS A 252 -19.21 13.04 18.30
N ASN A 253 -18.01 12.50 18.47
CA ASN A 253 -17.25 11.91 17.37
C ASN A 253 -16.87 10.48 17.72
N ALA A 254 -17.14 9.49 16.86
CA ALA A 254 -16.81 8.09 17.22
C ALA A 254 -15.29 7.84 17.17
N LEU A 255 -14.64 8.35 16.13
CA LEU A 255 -13.19 8.34 15.98
C LEU A 255 -12.67 9.73 15.61
N VAL A 256 -11.68 10.23 16.35
CA VAL A 256 -10.96 11.45 16.02
C VAL A 256 -9.48 11.14 15.84
N LEU A 257 -8.93 11.43 14.66
CA LEU A 257 -7.51 11.27 14.35
C LEU A 257 -6.88 12.64 14.23
N LYS A 258 -5.99 12.99 15.16
CA LYS A 258 -5.29 14.29 15.23
C LYS A 258 -3.80 14.07 14.95
N GLN A 259 -3.24 14.81 14.00
CA GLN A 259 -1.79 14.81 13.70
C GLN A 259 -1.21 13.40 13.45
N VAL A 260 -1.94 12.56 12.71
CA VAL A 260 -1.45 11.22 12.30
C VAL A 260 -0.73 11.29 10.95
N ASN A 261 0.38 10.59 10.83
CA ASN A 261 1.19 10.55 9.62
C ASN A 261 1.63 9.12 9.27
N ARG A 262 1.77 8.79 7.99
CA ARG A 262 2.23 7.48 7.49
C ARG A 262 1.52 6.30 8.17
N SER A 263 0.23 6.45 8.43
CA SER A 263 -0.58 5.49 9.17
C SER A 263 -1.57 4.76 8.26
N HIS A 264 -1.97 3.56 8.66
CA HIS A 264 -2.93 2.69 7.98
C HIS A 264 -4.10 2.43 8.93
N PHE A 265 -5.31 2.80 8.52
CA PHE A 265 -6.53 2.48 9.26
C PHE A 265 -7.47 1.67 8.35
N ASP A 266 -7.76 0.42 8.71
CA ASP A 266 -8.80 -0.43 8.11
C ASP A 266 -9.83 -0.78 9.19
N ILE A 267 -10.79 0.12 9.39
CA ILE A 267 -11.70 0.11 10.56
C ILE A 267 -13.16 0.22 10.11
N PRO A 268 -14.01 -0.74 10.49
CA PRO A 268 -15.45 -0.53 10.43
C PRO A 268 -15.90 0.42 11.55
N VAL A 269 -16.53 1.53 11.19
CA VAL A 269 -17.04 2.53 12.14
C VAL A 269 -18.56 2.61 12.04
N LYS A 270 -19.24 2.24 13.12
CA LYS A 270 -20.68 2.38 13.29
C LYS A 270 -20.96 3.34 14.44
N ALA A 271 -20.94 4.63 14.14
CA ALA A 271 -21.46 5.61 15.07
C ALA A 271 -22.98 5.41 15.18
N GLY A 272 -23.52 5.26 16.39
CA GLY A 272 -24.96 5.43 16.59
C GLY A 272 -25.38 6.85 16.24
N THR A 273 -26.68 7.16 16.23
CA THR A 273 -27.18 8.52 15.94
C THR A 273 -26.35 9.55 16.69
N VAL A 274 -25.62 10.40 15.97
CA VAL A 274 -24.70 11.33 16.61
C VAL A 274 -25.51 12.50 17.15
N ALA A 275 -25.10 13.07 18.28
CA ALA A 275 -25.65 14.34 18.74
C ALA A 275 -25.53 15.40 17.63
N THR A 276 -26.36 16.43 17.67
CA THR A 276 -26.64 17.42 16.60
C THR A 276 -25.45 18.10 15.90
N THR A 277 -24.19 17.85 16.29
CA THR A 277 -22.97 18.51 15.77
C THR A 277 -21.77 17.56 15.56
N GLY A 278 -21.96 16.25 15.56
CA GLY A 278 -20.88 15.28 15.59
C GLY A 278 -20.60 14.49 14.29
N TYR A 279 -19.48 13.77 14.23
CA TYR A 279 -19.01 12.99 13.06
C TYR A 279 -18.79 11.51 13.38
N ALA A 280 -19.00 10.60 12.44
CA ALA A 280 -18.56 9.21 12.68
C ALA A 280 -17.02 9.13 12.72
N VAL A 281 -16.35 9.79 11.78
CA VAL A 281 -14.89 9.96 11.78
C VAL A 281 -14.55 11.42 11.57
N TRP A 282 -13.68 11.96 12.42
CA TRP A 282 -13.11 13.29 12.28
C TRP A 282 -11.59 13.22 12.14
N LEU A 283 -11.09 13.58 10.97
CA LEU A 283 -9.67 13.61 10.65
C LEU A 283 -9.18 15.05 10.73
N GLN A 284 -8.30 15.34 11.68
CA GLN A 284 -7.77 16.67 11.92
C GLN A 284 -6.25 16.65 11.70
N TRP A 285 -5.78 17.32 10.65
CA TRP A 285 -4.35 17.41 10.30
C TRP A 285 -3.66 16.07 10.04
N GLY A 286 -4.37 15.11 9.43
CA GLY A 286 -3.76 13.88 8.91
C GLY A 286 -3.00 14.13 7.60
N ILE A 287 -1.73 13.76 7.53
CA ILE A 287 -0.86 13.91 6.35
C ILE A 287 -0.33 12.53 5.94
N VAL A 288 -0.32 12.18 4.65
CA VAL A 288 0.25 10.91 4.15
C VAL A 288 -0.30 9.66 4.82
N ASN A 289 -1.61 9.44 4.82
CA ASN A 289 -2.22 8.25 5.43
C ASN A 289 -3.03 7.42 4.42
N TYR A 290 -3.18 6.13 4.70
CA TYR A 290 -4.12 5.25 4.04
C TYR A 290 -5.31 5.00 4.95
N TYR A 291 -6.49 5.39 4.50
CA TYR A 291 -7.75 5.24 5.22
C TYR A 291 -8.69 4.34 4.44
N ARG A 292 -9.01 3.20 5.03
CA ARG A 292 -10.08 2.31 4.60
C ARG A 292 -11.13 2.27 5.69
N PHE A 293 -12.25 2.94 5.46
CA PHE A 293 -13.36 2.97 6.41
C PHE A 293 -14.58 2.31 5.82
N ILE A 294 -15.15 1.38 6.58
CA ILE A 294 -16.47 0.80 6.29
C ILE A 294 -17.44 1.42 7.28
N ILE A 295 -18.27 2.35 6.81
CA ILE A 295 -19.20 3.10 7.64
C ILE A 295 -20.62 2.65 7.31
N SER A 296 -21.17 1.74 8.13
CA SER A 296 -22.60 1.42 8.08
C SER A 296 -23.32 2.34 9.05
N THR A 297 -24.10 3.32 8.60
CA THR A 297 -24.86 4.16 9.54
C THR A 297 -26.36 4.12 9.34
N ASN A 298 -27.06 4.26 10.46
CA ASN A 298 -28.46 4.66 10.52
C ASN A 298 -28.50 6.03 11.22
N ILE A 299 -27.71 7.01 10.72
CA ILE A 299 -27.69 8.37 11.28
C ILE A 299 -28.99 9.05 10.82
N ALA A 300 -30.09 8.82 11.54
CA ALA A 300 -31.35 9.50 11.28
C ALA A 300 -31.35 10.83 12.04
N TYR A 301 -30.97 11.94 11.40
CA TYR A 301 -31.48 13.27 11.79
C TYR A 301 -31.30 14.30 10.67
N GLY A 302 -32.41 14.69 10.06
CA GLY A 302 -32.49 15.85 9.18
C GLY A 302 -32.81 17.11 9.98
N TYR A 303 -32.03 18.18 9.82
CA TYR A 303 -32.46 19.52 10.21
C TYR A 303 -31.83 20.59 9.30
N GLY A 304 -32.68 21.30 8.55
CA GLY A 304 -32.46 22.61 7.95
C GLY A 304 -31.40 22.72 6.85
N GLU A 305 -31.85 23.02 5.62
CA GLU A 305 -31.10 23.11 4.36
C GLU A 305 -29.83 24.00 4.32
N TYR A 306 -29.47 24.71 5.40
CA TYR A 306 -28.33 25.65 5.41
C TYR A 306 -27.48 25.67 6.69
N ALA A 307 -27.66 24.72 7.62
CA ALA A 307 -26.75 24.61 8.75
C ALA A 307 -25.45 23.91 8.32
N ASN A 308 -24.36 24.66 8.16
CA ASN A 308 -23.00 24.16 7.89
C ASN A 308 -22.45 23.13 8.92
N ASN A 309 -23.24 22.74 9.93
CA ASN A 309 -22.86 21.94 11.08
C ASN A 309 -23.70 20.66 11.26
N ALA A 310 -24.49 20.23 10.28
CA ALA A 310 -25.17 18.93 10.36
C ALA A 310 -24.15 17.78 10.42
N ALA A 311 -24.50 16.70 11.13
CA ALA A 311 -23.63 15.55 11.37
C ALA A 311 -23.18 14.90 10.04
N ASN A 312 -21.87 14.74 9.83
CA ASN A 312 -21.33 14.10 8.63
C ASN A 312 -20.85 12.68 8.96
N GLY A 313 -20.83 11.78 7.97
CA GLY A 313 -20.16 10.48 8.09
C GLY A 313 -18.68 10.67 8.37
N ILE A 314 -17.95 11.27 7.44
CA ILE A 314 -16.53 11.59 7.60
C ILE A 314 -16.32 13.09 7.42
N ARG A 315 -15.58 13.73 8.35
CA ARG A 315 -15.05 15.08 8.18
C ARG A 315 -13.53 15.05 8.17
N MET A 316 -12.91 15.71 7.19
CA MET A 316 -11.48 16.00 7.20
C MET A 316 -11.23 17.50 7.25
N ASP A 317 -10.43 17.96 8.21
CA ASP A 317 -9.92 19.33 8.28
C ASP A 317 -8.38 19.30 8.15
N THR A 318 -7.85 19.82 7.04
CA THR A 318 -6.38 19.85 6.78
C THR A 318 -5.74 21.23 7.00
N SER A 319 -6.42 22.13 7.71
CA SER A 319 -6.01 23.53 7.89
C SER A 319 -4.69 23.67 8.65
N THR A 320 -3.57 23.60 7.94
CA THR A 320 -2.27 24.00 8.47
C THR A 320 -1.88 25.29 7.77
N GLY A 321 -1.67 26.37 8.51
CA GLY A 321 -0.99 27.56 8.00
C GLY A 321 0.49 27.30 7.65
N VAL A 322 0.91 26.04 7.53
CA VAL A 322 2.28 25.57 7.32
C VAL A 322 2.35 24.97 5.90
N ALA A 323 2.76 25.81 4.95
CA ALA A 323 2.62 25.63 3.51
C ALA A 323 3.51 24.55 2.84
N THR A 324 4.01 23.54 3.57
CA THR A 324 5.09 22.66 3.03
C THR A 324 4.82 21.16 3.05
N ALA A 325 3.76 20.67 3.68
CA ALA A 325 3.46 19.24 3.69
C ALA A 325 2.47 18.88 2.57
N SER A 326 2.95 18.17 1.54
CA SER A 326 2.12 17.55 0.51
C SER A 326 1.22 16.48 1.16
N ASN A 327 -0.03 16.83 1.43
CA ASN A 327 -1.05 15.90 1.93
C ASN A 327 -1.41 14.90 0.83
N ILE A 328 -0.92 13.67 0.92
CA ILE A 328 -1.30 12.56 0.04
C ILE A 328 -2.08 11.54 0.86
N ASN A 329 -3.40 11.69 1.00
CA ASN A 329 -4.21 10.68 1.68
C ASN A 329 -4.95 9.85 0.64
N LEU A 330 -4.95 8.53 0.82
CA LEU A 330 -5.76 7.61 0.01
C LEU A 330 -6.94 7.14 0.84
N PHE A 331 -8.14 7.40 0.33
CA PHE A 331 -9.42 7.01 0.92
C PHE A 331 -10.05 5.89 0.09
N ASP A 332 -10.22 4.73 0.70
CA ASP A 332 -10.97 3.59 0.16
C ASP A 332 -12.22 3.38 1.03
N LEU A 333 -13.33 3.98 0.64
CA LEU A 333 -14.49 4.15 1.52
C LEU A 333 -15.67 3.31 1.06
N VAL A 334 -16.28 2.60 2.01
CA VAL A 334 -17.61 1.98 1.83
C VAL A 334 -18.53 2.63 2.84
N ILE A 335 -19.41 3.52 2.39
CA ILE A 335 -20.37 4.20 3.26
C ILE A 335 -21.78 3.73 2.88
N GLU A 336 -22.45 3.03 3.79
CA GLU A 336 -23.79 2.47 3.62
C GLU A 336 -24.77 3.10 4.60
N GLY A 337 -25.76 3.83 4.08
CA GLY A 337 -26.84 4.44 4.84
C GLY A 337 -26.43 5.68 5.65
N GLY A 338 -27.23 6.74 5.61
CA GLY A 338 -27.10 7.91 6.49
C GLY A 338 -28.01 9.08 6.09
N ALA A 339 -28.62 9.80 7.05
CA ALA A 339 -29.60 10.85 6.75
C ALA A 339 -29.02 12.29 6.65
N ALA A 340 -27.72 12.46 6.40
CA ALA A 340 -27.11 13.78 6.35
C ALA A 340 -26.07 13.91 5.23
N LYS A 341 -24.75 13.87 5.54
CA LYS A 341 -23.69 13.89 4.52
C LYS A 341 -22.83 12.64 4.59
N GLY A 342 -22.43 12.09 3.45
CA GLY A 342 -21.52 10.94 3.38
C GLY A 342 -20.09 11.32 3.76
N LEU A 343 -19.40 12.02 2.86
CA LEU A 343 -18.01 12.46 3.00
C LEU A 343 -17.91 13.98 2.84
N TYR A 344 -17.36 14.67 3.85
CA TYR A 344 -17.09 16.10 3.81
C TYR A 344 -15.59 16.36 3.98
N ILE A 345 -14.93 16.81 2.91
CA ILE A 345 -13.51 17.15 2.95
C ILE A 345 -13.38 18.67 2.88
N PHE A 346 -12.88 19.25 3.96
CA PHE A 346 -12.58 20.67 4.04
C PHE A 346 -11.06 20.87 4.12
N THR A 347 -10.50 21.47 3.07
CA THR A 347 -9.09 21.85 3.09
C THR A 347 -8.96 23.35 2.97
N SER A 348 -8.31 24.00 3.94
CA SER A 348 -7.92 25.40 3.80
C SER A 348 -6.42 25.47 3.54
N GLY A 349 -6.02 25.78 2.31
CA GLY A 349 -4.60 25.94 1.94
C GLY A 349 -4.22 25.26 0.62
N ASP A 350 -2.94 25.30 0.27
CA ASP A 350 -2.42 24.83 -1.03
C ASP A 350 -2.18 23.30 -1.12
N ASN A 351 -2.52 22.54 -0.08
CA ASN A 351 -2.05 21.17 0.11
C ASN A 351 -3.19 20.15 0.04
N GLY A 352 -3.20 19.24 -0.95
CA GLY A 352 -4.22 18.17 -0.94
C GLY A 352 -4.29 17.21 -2.14
N ASN A 353 -3.21 16.50 -2.47
CA ASN A 353 -3.25 15.35 -3.40
C ASN A 353 -4.01 14.16 -2.75
N ASN A 354 -5.27 14.35 -2.38
CA ASN A 354 -6.11 13.30 -1.81
C ASN A 354 -6.69 12.46 -2.94
N GLU A 355 -6.56 11.15 -2.81
CA GLU A 355 -7.14 10.17 -3.72
C GLU A 355 -8.34 9.53 -3.04
N ILE A 356 -9.50 9.55 -3.69
CA ILE A 356 -10.76 9.09 -3.11
C ILE A 356 -11.39 8.04 -4.04
N ARG A 357 -11.70 6.88 -3.48
CA ARG A 357 -12.29 5.72 -4.15
C ARG A 357 -13.39 5.10 -3.28
N GLY A 358 -14.28 4.32 -3.90
CA GLY A 358 -15.20 3.41 -3.19
C GLY A 358 -16.69 3.64 -3.46
N THR A 359 -17.53 2.96 -2.68
CA THR A 359 -18.99 2.94 -2.88
C THR A 359 -19.71 3.70 -1.77
N TYR A 360 -20.64 4.56 -2.17
CA TYR A 360 -21.42 5.41 -1.27
C TYR A 360 -22.89 5.21 -1.63
N ALA A 361 -23.63 4.53 -0.75
CA ALA A 361 -25.04 4.21 -0.99
C ALA A 361 -25.96 4.79 0.09
N VAL A 362 -27.08 5.35 -0.35
CA VAL A 362 -28.27 5.76 0.42
C VAL A 362 -28.00 6.91 1.41
N PHE A 363 -27.85 8.13 0.89
CA PHE A 363 -27.83 9.37 1.68
C PHE A 363 -29.09 10.22 1.51
N THR A 364 -29.45 11.02 2.52
CA THR A 364 -30.50 12.04 2.40
C THR A 364 -29.98 13.48 2.28
N GLY A 365 -28.69 13.65 2.01
CA GLY A 365 -28.04 14.94 1.72
C GLY A 365 -26.81 14.73 0.86
N TYR A 366 -25.79 15.60 0.96
CA TYR A 366 -24.61 15.53 0.08
C TYR A 366 -23.86 14.19 0.25
N GLY A 367 -23.70 13.42 -0.83
CA GLY A 367 -22.90 12.20 -0.83
C GLY A 367 -21.43 12.51 -0.56
N ILE A 368 -20.82 13.34 -1.41
CA ILE A 368 -19.46 13.86 -1.27
C ILE A 368 -19.49 15.38 -1.42
N HIS A 369 -18.89 16.11 -0.48
CA HIS A 369 -18.70 17.55 -0.57
C HIS A 369 -17.23 17.90 -0.32
N LEU A 370 -16.56 18.33 -1.38
CA LEU A 370 -15.20 18.85 -1.37
C LEU A 370 -15.27 20.37 -1.28
N LYS A 371 -14.74 20.96 -0.21
CA LYS A 371 -14.70 22.40 -0.01
C LYS A 371 -13.27 22.88 0.21
N GLY A 372 -12.81 23.80 -0.64
CA GLY A 372 -11.44 24.30 -0.58
C GLY A 372 -10.38 23.31 -1.06
N ALA A 373 -10.78 22.16 -1.61
CA ALA A 373 -9.90 21.06 -2.02
C ALA A 373 -8.93 21.50 -3.12
N LYS A 374 -7.64 21.22 -2.97
CA LYS A 374 -6.64 21.43 -4.04
C LYS A 374 -6.03 20.12 -4.49
N ALA A 375 -6.11 19.80 -5.78
CA ALA A 375 -5.55 18.57 -6.37
C ALA A 375 -6.19 17.25 -5.87
N ALA A 376 -7.47 17.28 -5.48
CA ALA A 376 -8.20 16.06 -5.14
C ALA A 376 -8.47 15.21 -6.40
N HIS A 377 -8.19 13.92 -6.34
CA HIS A 377 -8.42 12.95 -7.40
C HIS A 377 -9.49 11.94 -6.96
N LEU A 378 -10.61 11.94 -7.67
CA LEU A 378 -11.78 11.11 -7.41
C LEU A 378 -11.91 10.09 -8.53
N HIS A 379 -11.90 8.80 -8.25
CA HIS A 379 -12.11 7.79 -9.28
C HIS A 379 -12.61 6.48 -8.68
N ASP A 380 -13.24 5.62 -9.50
CA ASP A 380 -13.91 4.40 -9.02
C ASP A 380 -14.90 4.69 -7.88
N ILE A 381 -15.71 5.73 -8.08
CA ILE A 381 -16.73 6.18 -7.12
C ILE A 381 -18.11 5.82 -7.65
N HIS A 382 -18.93 5.18 -6.81
CA HIS A 382 -20.34 5.01 -7.08
C HIS A 382 -21.15 5.70 -5.99
N LEU A 383 -21.87 6.76 -6.34
CA LEU A 383 -22.82 7.47 -5.49
C LEU A 383 -24.24 7.07 -5.88
N GLU A 384 -25.03 6.67 -4.90
CA GLU A 384 -26.46 6.44 -5.02
C GLU A 384 -27.15 7.12 -3.83
N THR A 385 -28.03 8.09 -4.05
CA THR A 385 -28.78 8.74 -2.96
C THR A 385 -30.28 8.64 -3.13
N ALA A 386 -31.01 8.87 -2.04
CA ALA A 386 -32.46 8.76 -2.01
C ALA A 386 -33.18 10.12 -2.11
N THR A 387 -32.47 11.25 -2.24
CA THR A 387 -33.08 12.59 -2.08
C THR A 387 -32.50 13.69 -2.98
N ALA A 388 -33.26 14.79 -3.09
CA ALA A 388 -33.15 15.86 -4.08
C ALA A 388 -31.94 16.83 -3.99
N ASN A 389 -30.99 16.65 -3.06
CA ASN A 389 -29.88 17.60 -2.88
C ASN A 389 -28.59 17.02 -3.46
N GLY A 390 -27.88 17.80 -4.29
CA GLY A 390 -26.79 17.29 -5.15
C GLY A 390 -25.80 16.35 -4.47
N GLU A 391 -25.46 15.26 -5.14
CA GLU A 391 -24.72 14.15 -4.53
C GLU A 391 -23.22 14.43 -4.45
N LEU A 392 -22.65 15.08 -5.45
CA LEU A 392 -21.24 15.44 -5.50
C LEU A 392 -21.09 16.96 -5.64
N VAL A 393 -20.60 17.60 -4.58
CA VAL A 393 -20.34 19.05 -4.56
C VAL A 393 -18.84 19.31 -4.54
N ILE A 394 -18.38 20.13 -5.48
CA ILE A 394 -17.02 20.65 -5.54
C ILE A 394 -17.12 22.17 -5.38
N GLU A 395 -16.76 22.68 -4.21
CA GLU A 395 -16.91 24.09 -3.84
C GLU A 395 -15.55 24.71 -3.52
N ASP A 396 -15.29 25.92 -4.01
CA ASP A 396 -14.07 26.70 -3.72
C ASP A 396 -12.77 25.89 -3.93
N SER A 397 -12.78 24.91 -4.84
CA SER A 397 -11.73 23.91 -5.00
C SER A 397 -10.90 24.18 -6.26
N THR A 398 -9.65 23.71 -6.32
CA THR A 398 -8.78 23.88 -7.51
C THR A 398 -8.10 22.57 -7.89
N HIS A 399 -7.84 22.35 -9.17
CA HIS A 399 -7.18 21.12 -9.67
C HIS A 399 -7.90 19.81 -9.32
N VAL A 400 -9.23 19.81 -9.16
CA VAL A 400 -9.96 18.57 -8.86
C VAL A 400 -10.06 17.72 -10.12
N VAL A 401 -9.73 16.43 -10.03
CA VAL A 401 -9.86 15.48 -11.13
C VAL A 401 -10.95 14.46 -10.78
N LEU A 402 -12.04 14.48 -11.53
CA LEU A 402 -13.00 13.37 -11.58
C LEU A 402 -12.50 12.41 -12.66
N GLY A 403 -11.80 11.37 -12.24
CA GLY A 403 -11.27 10.32 -13.09
C GLY A 403 -12.33 9.31 -13.52
N ASN A 404 -11.86 8.23 -14.16
CA ASN A 404 -12.73 7.20 -14.72
C ASN A 404 -13.60 6.54 -13.63
N ASN A 405 -14.75 6.02 -14.05
CA ASN A 405 -15.69 5.26 -13.21
C ASN A 405 -16.26 6.05 -12.02
N VAL A 406 -16.40 7.38 -12.15
CA VAL A 406 -17.23 8.16 -11.23
C VAL A 406 -18.67 8.10 -11.74
N SER A 407 -19.55 7.44 -10.98
CA SER A 407 -20.97 7.30 -11.27
C SER A 407 -21.78 7.92 -10.14
N VAL A 408 -22.75 8.74 -10.51
CA VAL A 408 -23.65 9.47 -9.63
C VAL A 408 -25.06 9.16 -10.10
N VAL A 409 -25.82 8.46 -9.28
CA VAL A 409 -27.14 7.92 -9.63
C VAL A 409 -28.16 8.53 -8.67
N ASN A 410 -28.80 9.62 -9.10
CA ASN A 410 -29.88 10.26 -8.38
C ASN A 410 -31.06 10.55 -9.31
N ASP A 411 -32.25 10.73 -8.74
CA ASP A 411 -33.41 11.33 -9.39
C ASP A 411 -33.51 12.86 -9.15
N ALA A 412 -32.48 13.47 -8.56
CA ALA A 412 -32.38 14.89 -8.22
C ALA A 412 -31.78 15.77 -9.33
N ASP A 413 -31.88 17.10 -9.20
CA ASP A 413 -31.23 18.06 -10.11
C ASP A 413 -30.63 19.23 -9.30
N PRO A 414 -29.30 19.46 -9.30
CA PRO A 414 -28.25 18.74 -10.03
C PRO A 414 -27.57 17.61 -9.22
N ASP A 415 -27.13 16.53 -9.87
CA ASP A 415 -26.39 15.42 -9.26
C ASP A 415 -24.96 15.82 -8.88
N VAL A 416 -24.31 16.54 -9.80
CA VAL A 416 -22.96 17.07 -9.62
C VAL A 416 -23.01 18.59 -9.69
N LEU A 417 -22.45 19.25 -8.69
CA LEU A 417 -22.46 20.70 -8.55
C LEU A 417 -21.05 21.23 -8.32
N ILE A 418 -20.55 22.06 -9.25
CA ILE A 418 -19.21 22.66 -9.20
C ILE A 418 -19.34 24.17 -9.02
N ILE A 419 -18.95 24.68 -7.84
CA ILE A 419 -19.12 26.08 -7.43
C ILE A 419 -17.76 26.72 -7.15
N ASN A 420 -17.55 27.95 -7.65
CA ASN A 420 -16.34 28.76 -7.41
C ASN A 420 -15.01 28.00 -7.55
N SER A 421 -14.95 27.00 -8.44
CA SER A 421 -13.82 26.06 -8.50
C SER A 421 -12.96 26.29 -9.75
N GLY A 422 -11.65 26.13 -9.63
CA GLY A 422 -10.68 26.32 -10.72
C GLY A 422 -10.12 25.00 -11.26
N GLN A 423 -9.81 24.93 -12.55
CA GLN A 423 -8.97 23.86 -13.13
C GLN A 423 -9.49 22.43 -12.83
N THR A 424 -10.81 22.26 -12.81
CA THR A 424 -11.44 20.95 -12.57
C THR A 424 -11.45 20.13 -13.85
N ILE A 425 -10.98 18.89 -13.81
CA ILE A 425 -10.98 17.96 -14.96
C ILE A 425 -12.04 16.89 -14.72
N ILE A 426 -12.94 16.70 -15.68
CA ILE A 426 -13.98 15.68 -15.67
C ILE A 426 -13.70 14.67 -16.77
N ASN A 427 -13.46 13.41 -16.41
CA ASN A 427 -13.11 12.35 -17.34
C ASN A 427 -13.86 11.04 -17.02
N GLY A 428 -14.89 10.71 -17.80
CA GLY A 428 -15.66 9.47 -17.64
C GLY A 428 -16.73 9.55 -16.56
N LEU A 429 -17.25 10.76 -16.27
CA LEU A 429 -18.34 10.97 -15.32
C LEU A 429 -19.66 10.44 -15.90
N ARG A 430 -20.37 9.63 -15.10
CA ARG A 430 -21.75 9.19 -15.34
C ARG A 430 -22.67 9.87 -14.34
N ALA A 431 -23.40 10.89 -14.77
CA ALA A 431 -24.40 11.60 -13.96
C ALA A 431 -25.61 11.93 -14.84
N GLN A 432 -26.81 12.03 -14.26
CA GLN A 432 -28.00 12.52 -14.95
C GLN A 432 -27.95 14.04 -15.16
N SER A 433 -27.40 14.79 -14.19
CA SER A 433 -27.31 16.24 -14.24
C SER A 433 -25.97 16.78 -13.69
N LEU A 434 -25.41 17.77 -14.38
CA LEU A 434 -24.15 18.45 -14.03
C LEU A 434 -24.37 19.97 -14.11
N SER A 435 -24.13 20.66 -12.99
CA SER A 435 -24.20 22.12 -12.88
C SER A 435 -22.83 22.70 -12.53
N ILE A 436 -22.42 23.72 -13.28
CA ILE A 436 -21.15 24.43 -13.09
C ILE A 436 -21.46 25.92 -12.92
N ASP A 437 -21.10 26.48 -11.78
CA ASP A 437 -21.24 27.92 -11.47
C ASP A 437 -20.38 28.77 -12.42
N ALA A 438 -20.88 29.95 -12.76
CA ALA A 438 -20.18 30.96 -13.56
C ALA A 438 -18.86 31.44 -12.94
N ASN A 439 -18.70 31.32 -11.62
CA ASN A 439 -17.44 31.63 -10.93
C ASN A 439 -16.40 30.50 -11.01
N SER A 440 -16.77 29.33 -11.53
CA SER A 440 -15.84 28.23 -11.74
C SER A 440 -15.02 28.47 -13.02
N SER A 441 -13.70 28.52 -12.89
CA SER A 441 -12.76 28.77 -13.99
C SER A 441 -12.08 27.49 -14.48
N ASP A 442 -11.69 27.44 -15.74
CA ASP A 442 -10.85 26.37 -16.33
C ASP A 442 -11.37 24.94 -16.10
N THR A 443 -12.68 24.72 -16.05
CA THR A 443 -13.24 23.37 -15.98
C THR A 443 -13.15 22.70 -17.36
N LYS A 444 -12.41 21.58 -17.44
CA LYS A 444 -12.23 20.78 -18.66
C LYS A 444 -13.07 19.51 -18.58
N ILE A 445 -13.96 19.32 -19.54
CA ILE A 445 -14.75 18.10 -19.70
C ILE A 445 -14.12 17.29 -20.83
N ILE A 446 -13.59 16.11 -20.52
CA ILE A 446 -12.96 15.19 -21.47
C ILE A 446 -13.99 14.18 -21.96
N ASP A 447 -14.64 13.47 -21.05
CA ASP A 447 -15.68 12.49 -21.38
C ASP A 447 -16.84 12.56 -20.38
N LEU A 448 -18.06 12.55 -20.92
CA LEU A 448 -19.31 12.35 -20.21
C LEU A 448 -19.95 11.09 -20.80
N THR A 449 -19.69 9.95 -20.17
CA THR A 449 -20.21 8.68 -20.68
C THR A 449 -21.71 8.60 -20.36
N ARG A 450 -22.58 8.81 -21.36
CA ARG A 450 -24.04 8.68 -21.21
C ARG A 450 -24.47 7.21 -21.10
N THR A 451 -25.25 6.89 -20.08
CA THR A 451 -26.10 5.69 -20.02
C THR A 451 -27.47 6.01 -20.65
N LYS A 452 -27.65 5.64 -21.92
CA LYS A 452 -28.86 5.27 -22.70
C LYS A 452 -30.27 5.93 -22.53
N ASP A 453 -30.65 6.69 -21.50
CA ASP A 453 -32.06 7.14 -21.32
C ASP A 453 -32.26 8.67 -21.30
N LEU A 454 -31.98 9.34 -22.44
CA LEU A 454 -32.31 10.77 -22.63
C LEU A 454 -33.32 11.03 -23.75
N THR A 455 -33.98 9.98 -24.24
CA THR A 455 -35.01 10.08 -25.29
C THR A 455 -36.45 10.06 -24.77
N ASP A 456 -36.71 9.79 -23.48
CA ASP A 456 -38.09 9.64 -22.97
C ASP A 456 -38.52 10.57 -21.83
N LEU A 457 -37.73 11.60 -21.51
CA LEU A 457 -38.17 12.69 -20.64
C LEU A 457 -38.25 13.98 -21.45
N GLY A 458 -39.46 14.26 -21.98
CA GLY A 458 -39.80 15.40 -22.83
C GLY A 458 -39.62 16.79 -22.21
N LYS A 459 -38.81 16.96 -21.17
CA LYS A 459 -38.34 18.24 -20.62
C LYS A 459 -37.00 18.06 -19.90
N ARG A 460 -35.89 18.42 -20.56
CA ARG A 460 -34.81 19.30 -20.06
C ARG A 460 -33.58 19.16 -20.94
N THR A 461 -33.21 20.29 -21.53
CA THR A 461 -31.95 20.56 -22.20
C THR A 461 -30.80 20.19 -21.25
N VAL A 462 -29.73 19.55 -21.74
CA VAL A 462 -28.42 19.66 -21.08
C VAL A 462 -28.04 21.13 -21.18
N GLN A 463 -28.50 21.93 -20.22
CA GLN A 463 -28.20 23.34 -20.15
C GLN A 463 -26.80 23.43 -19.55
N VAL A 464 -25.78 23.27 -20.41
CA VAL A 464 -24.48 23.87 -20.16
C VAL A 464 -24.74 25.38 -20.14
N THR A 465 -25.22 25.90 -19.01
CA THR A 465 -25.46 27.32 -18.81
C THR A 465 -24.11 27.95 -18.49
N THR A 466 -23.20 27.91 -19.47
CA THR A 466 -21.97 28.69 -19.40
C THR A 466 -22.35 30.15 -19.58
N ARG A 467 -22.58 30.87 -18.48
CA ARG A 467 -22.53 32.33 -18.50
C ARG A 467 -21.07 32.76 -18.43
N THR A 468 -20.40 32.75 -19.60
CA THR A 468 -19.04 33.28 -19.92
C THR A 468 -17.84 32.53 -19.28
N LYS A 469 -16.59 32.45 -19.79
CA LYS A 469 -15.92 32.96 -21.02
C LYS A 469 -14.91 31.95 -21.67
N HIS A 470 -14.68 30.75 -21.12
CA HIS A 470 -13.66 29.79 -21.61
C HIS A 470 -14.01 28.30 -21.38
N ALA A 471 -15.27 27.89 -21.59
CA ALA A 471 -15.60 26.45 -21.59
C ALA A 471 -15.41 25.87 -23.01
N SER A 472 -14.27 25.22 -23.27
CA SER A 472 -14.06 24.48 -24.52
C SER A 472 -14.64 23.07 -24.39
N VAL A 473 -15.81 22.84 -24.97
CA VAL A 473 -16.30 21.48 -25.22
C VAL A 473 -15.47 20.93 -26.38
N VAL A 474 -14.51 20.06 -26.09
CA VAL A 474 -13.79 19.34 -27.15
C VAL A 474 -14.70 18.20 -27.61
N SER A 475 -15.52 18.44 -28.63
CA SER A 475 -16.22 17.33 -29.27
C SER A 475 -15.20 16.45 -29.98
N GLU A 476 -15.16 15.17 -29.63
CA GLU A 476 -14.38 14.19 -30.38
C GLU A 476 -14.91 14.13 -31.82
N ARG A 477 -14.18 14.75 -32.72
CA ARG A 477 -14.30 14.50 -34.15
C ARG A 477 -13.74 13.10 -34.37
N THR A 478 -14.62 12.10 -34.50
CA THR A 478 -14.31 10.78 -35.06
C THR A 478 -13.75 10.94 -36.47
N ALA A 479 -12.44 11.17 -36.58
CA ALA A 479 -11.68 10.83 -37.77
C ALA A 479 -11.26 9.35 -37.63
N PRO A 480 -11.33 8.55 -38.69
CA PRO A 480 -10.99 7.14 -38.63
C PRO A 480 -9.53 6.94 -38.21
N PHE A 481 -9.33 6.10 -37.19
CA PHE A 481 -8.05 5.66 -36.63
C PHE A 481 -7.32 4.67 -37.58
N SER A 482 -7.07 5.04 -38.84
CA SER A 482 -6.36 4.18 -39.81
C SER A 482 -4.87 4.49 -40.01
N ASP A 483 -4.34 5.61 -39.49
CA ASP A 483 -3.07 6.15 -40.01
C ASP A 483 -1.83 5.90 -39.13
N PHE A 484 -1.95 5.14 -38.02
CA PHE A 484 -0.80 4.82 -37.17
C PHE A 484 0.13 3.71 -37.71
N ASN A 485 -0.21 3.09 -38.86
CA ASN A 485 0.72 2.24 -39.60
C ASN A 485 1.68 3.01 -40.53
N SER A 486 1.71 4.34 -40.41
CA SER A 486 2.64 5.20 -41.15
C SER A 486 3.90 5.57 -40.33
N LEU A 487 4.54 4.59 -39.68
CA LEU A 487 6.00 4.62 -39.55
C LEU A 487 6.59 4.46 -40.96
N THR A 488 6.40 5.49 -41.79
CA THR A 488 6.96 5.54 -43.14
C THR A 488 8.48 5.46 -43.00
N THR A 489 9.05 4.39 -43.55
CA THR A 489 10.42 4.29 -44.09
C THR A 489 11.31 5.50 -43.78
N ASN A 490 12.16 5.43 -42.75
CA ASN A 490 13.29 6.35 -42.42
C ASN A 490 13.32 7.69 -43.21
N GLY A 491 12.26 8.49 -43.13
CA GLY A 491 11.81 9.41 -44.21
C GLY A 491 12.91 10.24 -44.87
N ASP A 492 13.77 10.84 -44.05
CA ASP A 492 14.84 11.73 -44.52
C ASP A 492 16.19 11.01 -44.72
N VAL A 493 16.47 9.92 -44.01
CA VAL A 493 17.74 9.18 -44.10
C VAL A 493 17.77 8.26 -45.33
N GLU A 494 16.63 7.66 -45.69
CA GLU A 494 16.52 6.81 -46.89
C GLU A 494 16.62 7.60 -48.19
N ARG A 495 16.16 8.86 -48.17
CA ARG A 495 16.17 9.78 -49.32
C ARG A 495 17.47 10.55 -49.48
N TRP A 496 18.40 10.41 -48.54
CA TRP A 496 19.65 11.14 -48.52
C TRP A 496 20.64 10.60 -49.57
N THR A 497 21.22 11.45 -50.43
CA THR A 497 22.17 10.99 -51.45
C THR A 497 23.57 10.76 -50.86
N THR A 498 24.29 9.74 -51.33
CA THR A 498 25.54 9.21 -50.76
C THR A 498 26.74 10.17 -50.75
N THR A 499 26.61 11.38 -51.28
CA THR A 499 27.71 12.36 -51.42
C THR A 499 27.47 13.70 -50.73
N ALA A 500 26.40 13.85 -49.94
CA ALA A 500 26.12 15.11 -49.27
C ALA A 500 26.95 15.28 -48.00
N THR A 501 27.79 16.31 -47.95
CA THR A 501 28.56 16.71 -46.74
C THR A 501 27.71 17.48 -45.72
N ARG A 502 26.39 17.53 -45.93
CA ARG A 502 25.41 18.19 -45.07
C ARG A 502 24.34 17.18 -44.67
N PRO A 503 23.86 17.23 -43.42
CA PRO A 503 22.84 16.32 -42.94
C PRO A 503 21.50 16.60 -43.65
N PRO A 504 20.54 15.66 -43.61
CA PRO A 504 19.20 15.86 -44.17
C PRO A 504 18.55 17.13 -43.59
N GLY A 505 17.72 17.82 -44.38
CA GLY A 505 17.36 19.25 -44.16
C GLY A 505 16.73 19.63 -42.81
N SER A 506 16.26 18.67 -42.02
CA SER A 506 15.73 18.85 -40.66
C SER A 506 16.79 18.81 -39.56
N TRP A 507 18.05 18.57 -39.91
CA TRP A 507 19.19 18.42 -39.00
C TRP A 507 20.22 19.53 -39.19
N SER A 508 20.84 19.97 -38.10
CA SER A 508 21.91 20.95 -38.06
C SER A 508 22.98 20.60 -37.02
N TYR A 509 24.09 21.34 -37.00
CA TYR A 509 25.19 21.14 -36.05
C TYR A 509 25.41 22.36 -35.18
N ILE A 510 25.77 22.11 -33.92
CA ILE A 510 26.24 23.14 -33.00
C ILE A 510 27.57 22.66 -32.37
N GLY A 511 28.66 23.34 -32.74
CA GLY A 511 30.03 23.00 -32.33
C GLY A 511 30.67 21.91 -33.19
N GLY A 512 31.86 22.17 -33.76
CA GLY A 512 32.67 21.20 -34.52
C GLY A 512 32.16 20.77 -35.90
N ASN A 513 32.94 19.90 -36.57
CA ASN A 513 32.66 19.35 -37.90
C ASN A 513 32.43 17.83 -37.84
N PRO A 514 31.29 17.34 -37.29
CA PRO A 514 30.99 15.91 -37.34
C PRO A 514 30.78 15.47 -38.80
N THR A 515 31.22 14.26 -39.14
CA THR A 515 30.89 13.65 -40.44
C THR A 515 29.64 12.80 -40.31
N TRP A 516 28.75 12.93 -41.29
CA TRP A 516 27.57 12.10 -41.40
C TRP A 516 27.75 11.18 -42.59
N GLU A 517 27.39 9.91 -42.40
CA GLU A 517 27.47 8.89 -43.42
C GLU A 517 26.19 8.06 -43.37
N ARG A 518 25.70 7.62 -44.55
CA ARG A 518 24.70 6.54 -44.58
C ARG A 518 25.43 5.27 -44.23
N GLU A 519 24.95 4.56 -43.22
CA GLU A 519 25.43 3.23 -42.89
C GLU A 519 24.41 2.19 -43.30
N SER A 520 24.85 1.17 -44.02
CA SER A 520 24.01 0.03 -44.40
C SER A 520 24.32 -1.24 -43.60
N SER A 521 25.46 -1.31 -42.91
CA SER A 521 25.82 -2.50 -42.14
C SER A 521 25.22 -2.53 -40.73
N ILE A 522 24.84 -1.37 -40.18
CA ILE A 522 24.26 -1.22 -38.84
C ILE A 522 22.94 -0.47 -38.98
N VAL A 523 21.85 -1.21 -39.16
CA VAL A 523 20.51 -0.67 -39.45
C VAL A 523 19.49 -1.35 -38.54
N LYS A 524 18.55 -0.59 -37.98
CA LYS A 524 17.41 -1.11 -37.22
C LYS A 524 16.20 -1.30 -38.12
N HIS A 525 15.91 -0.30 -38.96
CA HIS A 525 14.78 -0.29 -39.88
C HIS A 525 15.18 0.28 -41.25
N GLY A 526 14.59 -0.26 -42.32
CA GLY A 526 14.89 0.19 -43.68
C GLY A 526 16.22 -0.36 -44.21
N THR A 527 16.86 0.42 -45.08
CA THR A 527 18.10 0.09 -45.78
C THR A 527 19.31 0.81 -45.21
N TYR A 528 19.12 1.97 -44.55
CA TYR A 528 20.22 2.76 -44.01
C TYR A 528 19.89 3.41 -42.67
N SER A 529 20.90 3.53 -41.81
CA SER A 529 20.89 4.39 -40.62
C SER A 529 21.79 5.62 -40.84
N ALA A 530 21.62 6.64 -39.99
CA ALA A 530 22.49 7.80 -39.97
C ALA A 530 23.67 7.54 -39.03
N LYS A 531 24.87 7.35 -39.58
CA LYS A 531 26.12 7.26 -38.82
C LYS A 531 26.69 8.65 -38.60
N ILE A 532 26.95 8.97 -37.34
CA ILE A 532 27.54 10.22 -36.90
C ILE A 532 28.92 9.89 -36.36
N THR A 533 29.97 10.41 -36.98
CA THR A 533 31.34 10.27 -36.50
C THR A 533 31.85 11.62 -36.02
N ASN A 534 32.40 11.67 -34.80
CA ASN A 534 32.79 12.90 -34.16
C ASN A 534 34.11 12.76 -33.39
N SER A 535 35.01 13.75 -33.50
CA SER A 535 36.36 13.72 -32.91
C SER A 535 36.52 14.54 -31.62
N ALA A 536 35.54 15.36 -31.23
CA ALA A 536 35.54 16.11 -29.96
C ALA A 536 34.11 16.45 -29.50
N VAL A 537 33.92 16.84 -28.24
CA VAL A 537 32.62 17.13 -27.58
C VAL A 537 31.74 18.07 -28.44
N ASN A 538 30.86 17.51 -29.27
CA ASN A 538 30.00 18.27 -30.19
C ASN A 538 28.58 17.69 -30.20
N GLN A 539 27.61 18.53 -30.58
CA GLN A 539 26.18 18.25 -30.50
C GLN A 539 25.59 18.08 -31.90
N ALA A 540 24.91 16.95 -32.15
CA ALA A 540 24.03 16.80 -33.31
C ALA A 540 22.66 17.37 -32.93
N VAL A 541 22.08 18.19 -33.80
CA VAL A 541 20.87 18.95 -33.48
C VAL A 541 19.77 18.67 -34.49
N MET A 542 18.63 18.19 -34.03
CA MET A 542 17.42 18.03 -34.82
C MET A 542 16.48 19.19 -34.55
N ASN A 543 16.08 19.91 -35.60
CA ASN A 543 15.07 20.95 -35.48
C ASN A 543 13.69 20.28 -35.43
N LEU A 544 13.11 20.18 -34.23
CA LEU A 544 11.84 19.48 -33.99
C LEU A 544 10.66 20.11 -34.74
N ALA A 545 10.66 21.43 -34.93
CA ALA A 545 9.61 22.12 -35.68
C ALA A 545 9.59 21.69 -37.16
N THR A 546 10.78 21.47 -37.74
CA THR A 546 10.93 20.98 -39.12
C THR A 546 10.48 19.53 -39.25
N VAL A 547 10.81 18.67 -38.28
CA VAL A 547 10.39 17.26 -38.27
C VAL A 547 8.89 17.11 -38.05
N ALA A 548 8.28 17.93 -37.20
CA ALA A 548 6.84 17.97 -37.00
C ALA A 548 6.07 18.60 -38.18
N GLN A 549 6.77 19.08 -39.22
CA GLN A 549 6.23 19.81 -40.37
C GLN A 549 5.40 21.04 -39.98
N THR A 550 5.74 21.70 -38.86
CA THR A 550 5.05 22.88 -38.35
C THR A 550 5.97 24.10 -38.33
N THR A 551 5.50 25.26 -38.81
CA THR A 551 6.28 26.51 -38.77
C THR A 551 6.42 27.10 -37.36
N SER A 552 5.52 26.72 -36.44
CA SER A 552 5.57 27.06 -35.01
C SER A 552 4.81 26.00 -34.22
N LEU A 553 5.30 25.68 -33.01
CA LEU A 553 4.64 24.76 -32.11
C LEU A 553 3.59 25.53 -31.28
N PRO A 554 2.38 24.98 -31.05
CA PRO A 554 1.38 25.65 -30.22
C PRO A 554 1.89 25.84 -28.79
N THR A 555 1.60 27.00 -28.19
CA THR A 555 1.76 27.18 -26.74
C THR A 555 0.95 26.09 -26.02
N ASP A 556 1.59 25.38 -25.09
CA ASP A 556 1.04 24.26 -24.32
C ASP A 556 0.81 22.93 -25.08
N ALA A 557 1.42 22.73 -26.26
CA ALA A 557 1.45 21.42 -26.90
C ALA A 557 2.52 20.52 -26.27
N ALA A 558 2.17 19.25 -26.05
CA ALA A 558 3.14 18.23 -25.72
C ALA A 558 3.68 17.60 -27.01
N ILE A 559 5.00 17.44 -27.10
CA ILE A 559 5.65 16.79 -28.25
C ILE A 559 6.29 15.51 -27.75
N THR A 560 5.95 14.41 -28.40
CA THR A 560 6.65 13.14 -28.18
C THR A 560 7.63 12.94 -29.32
N ALA A 561 8.91 12.86 -28.99
CA ALA A 561 9.94 12.47 -29.93
C ALA A 561 10.46 11.08 -29.55
N SER A 562 10.61 10.21 -30.55
CA SER A 562 11.06 8.85 -30.34
C SER A 562 11.89 8.34 -31.50
N GLY A 563 12.82 7.43 -31.22
CA GLY A 563 13.68 6.82 -32.24
C GLY A 563 14.65 5.82 -31.63
N TRP A 564 15.45 5.18 -32.48
CA TRP A 564 16.45 4.19 -32.09
C TRP A 564 17.85 4.78 -32.14
N ILE A 565 18.68 4.36 -31.18
CA ILE A 565 20.09 4.74 -31.06
C ILE A 565 20.92 3.48 -30.91
N TYR A 566 22.04 3.38 -31.63
CA TYR A 566 23.05 2.34 -31.45
C TYR A 566 24.43 2.96 -31.27
N ILE A 567 25.18 2.45 -30.29
CA ILE A 567 26.54 2.92 -29.98
C ILE A 567 27.45 1.68 -29.92
N PRO A 568 28.41 1.57 -30.85
CA PRO A 568 29.35 0.45 -30.84
C PRO A 568 30.30 0.57 -29.65
N THR A 569 30.69 -0.56 -29.05
CA THR A 569 31.62 -0.60 -27.91
C THR A 569 32.96 0.05 -28.21
N ALA A 570 33.40 0.00 -29.48
CA ALA A 570 34.63 0.63 -29.95
C ALA A 570 34.64 2.16 -29.84
N SER A 571 33.49 2.81 -29.63
CA SER A 571 33.37 4.28 -29.66
C SER A 571 33.82 5.00 -28.39
N GLY A 572 33.96 4.31 -27.24
CA GLY A 572 34.29 4.90 -25.94
C GLY A 572 33.17 5.79 -25.34
N GLY A 573 33.20 6.07 -24.04
CA GLY A 573 32.29 7.04 -23.40
C GLY A 573 30.83 6.61 -23.17
N ASP A 574 30.07 7.50 -22.53
CA ASP A 574 28.62 7.44 -22.34
C ASP A 574 27.96 8.39 -23.35
N VAL A 575 26.73 8.09 -23.78
CA VAL A 575 25.91 9.05 -24.52
C VAL A 575 24.95 9.74 -23.56
N SER A 576 24.78 11.06 -23.73
CA SER A 576 23.80 11.85 -22.99
C SER A 576 22.92 12.59 -23.99
N ILE A 577 21.64 12.28 -24.02
CA ILE A 577 20.69 13.04 -24.83
C ILE A 577 20.37 14.32 -24.06
N ILE A 578 20.51 15.48 -24.69
CA ILE A 578 20.27 16.76 -24.01
C ILE A 578 19.19 17.50 -24.76
N VAL A 579 17.99 17.53 -24.18
CA VAL A 579 16.95 18.45 -24.64
C VAL A 579 17.28 19.84 -24.08
N VAL A 580 17.83 20.74 -24.92
CA VAL A 580 18.22 22.09 -24.49
C VAL A 580 17.10 23.07 -24.78
N TRP A 581 16.56 23.70 -23.74
CA TRP A 581 15.86 24.99 -23.88
C TRP A 581 16.87 26.13 -23.75
N ASN A 582 16.67 27.21 -24.51
CA ASN A 582 17.22 28.55 -24.26
C ASN A 582 17.11 29.07 -22.80
N VAL A 583 16.40 28.38 -21.89
CA VAL A 583 16.28 28.75 -20.47
C VAL A 583 16.66 27.60 -19.51
N GLY A 584 17.93 27.24 -19.46
CA GLY A 584 18.57 26.69 -18.24
C GLY A 584 18.10 25.34 -17.67
N THR A 585 17.38 24.50 -18.42
CA THR A 585 16.96 23.18 -17.93
C THR A 585 18.10 22.16 -17.92
N SER A 586 18.15 21.33 -16.87
CA SER A 586 19.12 20.24 -16.75
C SER A 586 18.92 19.15 -17.82
N PRO A 587 20.00 18.57 -18.38
CA PRO A 587 19.92 17.46 -19.35
C PRO A 587 19.22 16.22 -18.80
N ILE A 588 18.41 15.55 -19.62
CA ILE A 588 17.90 14.19 -19.32
C ILE A 588 18.95 13.17 -19.77
N LYS A 589 19.76 12.65 -18.84
CA LYS A 589 20.77 11.64 -19.18
C LYS A 589 20.10 10.28 -19.46
N VAL A 590 20.01 9.91 -20.74
CA VAL A 590 19.64 8.54 -21.17
C VAL A 590 20.90 7.71 -21.33
N ILE A 591 21.10 6.72 -20.46
CA ILE A 591 22.18 5.74 -20.59
C ILE A 591 21.69 4.64 -21.53
N THR A 592 22.46 4.35 -22.57
CA THR A 592 22.15 3.34 -23.57
C THR A 592 23.12 2.17 -23.43
N SER A 593 22.66 0.95 -23.64
CA SER A 593 23.52 -0.24 -23.62
C SER A 593 24.34 -0.31 -24.91
N ARG A 594 25.64 -0.59 -24.77
CA ARG A 594 26.56 -0.69 -25.91
C ARG A 594 26.24 -1.90 -26.78
N ASP A 595 26.55 -1.80 -28.07
CA ASP A 595 26.32 -2.83 -29.10
C ASP A 595 24.87 -3.31 -29.23
N THR A 596 23.91 -2.52 -28.74
CA THR A 596 22.49 -2.83 -28.84
C THR A 596 21.71 -1.60 -29.24
N TRP A 597 20.75 -1.79 -30.15
CA TRP A 597 19.79 -0.75 -30.49
C TRP A 597 18.90 -0.46 -29.28
N THR A 598 19.00 0.76 -28.75
CA THR A 598 18.17 1.25 -27.65
C THR A 598 17.08 2.15 -28.22
N TYR A 599 15.82 1.84 -27.93
CA TYR A 599 14.72 2.74 -28.24
C TYR A 599 14.65 3.85 -27.20
N VAL A 600 14.52 5.08 -27.65
CA VAL A 600 14.40 6.25 -26.79
C VAL A 600 13.12 6.97 -27.16
N SER A 601 12.29 7.26 -26.16
CA SER A 601 11.09 8.07 -26.31
C SER A 601 11.02 9.05 -25.15
N PHE A 602 10.77 10.32 -25.45
CA PHE A 602 10.51 11.32 -24.43
C PHE A 602 9.36 12.22 -24.87
N SER A 603 8.51 12.55 -23.91
CA SER A 603 7.42 13.49 -24.06
C SER A 603 7.80 14.78 -23.36
N TYR A 604 7.65 15.90 -24.04
CA TYR A 604 7.99 17.21 -23.54
C TYR A 604 6.77 18.12 -23.49
N TYR A 605 6.59 18.86 -22.39
CA TYR A 605 5.49 19.80 -22.21
C TYR A 605 6.04 21.24 -22.07
N ALA A 606 5.81 22.08 -23.07
CA ALA A 606 6.23 23.49 -23.02
C ALA A 606 5.22 24.30 -22.17
N ARG A 607 5.50 24.49 -20.87
CA ARG A 607 4.65 25.27 -19.95
C ARG A 607 5.19 26.69 -19.81
N GLY A 608 4.36 27.70 -20.08
CA GLY A 608 4.64 29.09 -19.67
C GLY A 608 5.57 29.92 -20.57
N VAL A 609 5.74 29.54 -21.85
CA VAL A 609 6.49 30.36 -22.82
C VAL A 609 5.58 31.38 -23.49
N SER A 610 6.05 32.63 -23.58
CA SER A 610 5.43 33.64 -24.44
C SER A 610 5.48 33.19 -25.91
N ALA A 611 4.50 33.61 -26.71
CA ALA A 611 4.32 33.19 -28.11
C ALA A 611 5.53 33.43 -29.06
N ASP A 612 6.56 34.13 -28.58
CA ASP A 612 7.77 34.49 -29.34
C ASP A 612 8.98 33.58 -29.05
N GLN A 613 8.86 32.60 -28.14
CA GLN A 613 9.95 31.66 -27.86
C GLN A 613 9.82 30.39 -28.70
N THR A 614 10.62 30.29 -29.76
CA THR A 614 10.69 29.09 -30.60
C THR A 614 11.46 27.98 -29.89
N LEU A 615 10.83 26.81 -29.74
CA LEU A 615 11.53 25.55 -29.49
C LEU A 615 12.50 25.33 -30.66
N SER A 616 13.78 25.57 -30.43
CA SER A 616 14.76 25.60 -31.52
C SER A 616 15.17 24.17 -31.90
N ASP A 617 15.53 23.32 -30.91
CA ASP A 617 16.48 22.24 -31.18
C ASP A 617 16.45 21.08 -30.14
N LEU A 618 16.37 19.83 -30.62
CA LEU A 618 16.72 18.62 -29.86
C LEU A 618 18.20 18.32 -30.04
N LYS A 619 18.98 18.16 -28.96
CA LYS A 619 20.42 17.94 -29.05
C LYS A 619 20.84 16.55 -28.57
N PHE A 620 21.66 15.88 -29.36
CA PHE A 620 22.34 14.64 -28.99
C PHE A 620 23.78 14.98 -28.64
N GLN A 621 24.20 14.75 -27.38
CA GLN A 621 25.56 14.99 -26.94
C GLN A 621 26.26 13.68 -26.60
N THR A 622 27.33 13.35 -27.30
CA THR A 622 28.15 12.20 -26.94
C THR A 622 29.22 12.65 -25.94
N ALA A 623 29.17 12.13 -24.72
CA ALA A 623 30.24 12.34 -23.73
C ALA A 623 31.30 11.25 -23.91
N GLY A 624 32.08 11.37 -24.99
CA GLY A 624 33.20 10.49 -25.29
C GLY A 624 32.96 9.43 -26.37
N ALA A 625 31.73 9.25 -26.87
CA ALA A 625 31.47 8.37 -28.02
C ALA A 625 31.90 9.05 -29.33
N THR A 626 32.81 8.38 -30.03
CA THR A 626 33.32 8.80 -31.34
C THR A 626 32.38 8.44 -32.50
N ILE A 627 31.49 7.46 -32.32
CA ILE A 627 30.54 6.99 -33.35
C ILE A 627 29.17 6.71 -32.72
N MET A 628 28.10 7.14 -33.38
CA MET A 628 26.69 6.83 -33.04
C MET A 628 25.88 6.57 -34.30
N TYR A 629 24.87 5.71 -34.20
CA TYR A 629 23.91 5.44 -35.27
C TYR A 629 22.50 5.81 -34.81
N LEU A 630 21.77 6.54 -35.65
CA LEU A 630 20.37 6.94 -35.41
C LEU A 630 19.46 6.34 -36.49
N ASP A 631 18.30 5.84 -36.06
CA ASP A 631 17.33 5.18 -36.95
C ASP A 631 15.88 5.39 -36.45
N GLY A 632 14.93 5.54 -37.36
CA GLY A 632 13.49 5.54 -37.06
C GLY A 632 12.99 6.72 -36.23
N TRP A 633 13.65 7.88 -36.31
CA TRP A 633 13.25 9.05 -35.52
C TRP A 633 11.95 9.68 -36.04
N SER A 634 11.02 9.93 -35.13
CA SER A 634 9.77 10.65 -35.37
C SER A 634 9.50 11.65 -34.25
N ALA A 635 8.85 12.76 -34.58
CA ALA A 635 8.32 13.71 -33.61
C ALA A 635 6.85 13.95 -33.95
N VAL A 636 5.96 13.68 -32.98
CA VAL A 636 4.52 13.84 -33.16
C VAL A 636 4.02 14.87 -32.14
N PRO A 637 3.32 15.94 -32.57
CA PRO A 637 2.55 16.76 -31.67
C PRO A 637 1.47 15.88 -31.03
N SER A 638 1.60 15.59 -29.73
CA SER A 638 0.52 14.94 -29.01
C SER A 638 -0.57 15.98 -28.75
N GLY A 639 -1.81 15.65 -29.11
CA GLY A 639 -2.96 16.50 -28.86
C GLY A 639 -3.04 16.94 -27.40
N THR A 640 -3.59 18.13 -27.18
CA THR A 640 -3.54 18.88 -25.93
C THR A 640 -4.02 18.07 -24.71
N GLY A 641 -3.07 17.57 -23.91
CA GLY A 641 -3.28 17.20 -22.51
C GLY A 641 -3.46 15.72 -22.18
N GLY A 642 -3.01 14.78 -23.03
CA GLY A 642 -2.78 13.41 -22.60
C GLY A 642 -1.34 13.25 -22.13
N SER A 643 -1.07 13.12 -20.84
CA SER A 643 0.20 12.54 -20.39
C SER A 643 0.21 11.09 -20.86
N VAL A 644 0.73 10.84 -22.05
CA VAL A 644 1.11 9.50 -22.46
C VAL A 644 2.37 9.18 -21.66
N LEU A 645 2.18 8.74 -20.42
CA LEU A 645 3.17 7.93 -19.75
C LEU A 645 3.21 6.63 -20.57
N TYR A 646 4.11 6.56 -21.55
CA TYR A 646 4.49 5.28 -22.12
C TYR A 646 5.22 4.54 -20.99
N THR A 647 4.45 3.89 -20.11
CA THR A 647 4.95 2.66 -19.52
C THR A 647 5.30 1.78 -20.71
N PRO A 648 6.52 1.22 -20.81
CA PRO A 648 6.81 0.24 -21.83
C PRO A 648 5.65 -0.75 -21.80
N ARG A 649 4.95 -0.92 -22.94
CA ARG A 649 3.83 -1.87 -22.99
C ARG A 649 4.37 -3.18 -22.42
N ALA A 650 3.57 -3.89 -21.63
CA ALA A 650 3.94 -5.19 -21.06
C ALA A 650 4.34 -6.25 -22.12
N ASN A 651 4.28 -5.91 -23.42
CA ASN A 651 4.72 -6.70 -24.55
C ASN A 651 6.18 -6.40 -24.98
N GLU A 652 6.89 -5.48 -24.31
CA GLU A 652 8.29 -5.11 -24.63
C GLU A 652 9.30 -5.56 -23.56
N PHE A 653 8.92 -6.47 -22.65
CA PHE A 653 9.95 -7.30 -22.04
C PHE A 653 10.59 -8.09 -23.19
N PRO A 654 11.92 -8.03 -23.40
CA PRO A 654 12.56 -8.82 -24.44
C PRO A 654 12.27 -10.30 -24.15
N ALA A 655 11.31 -10.84 -24.88
CA ALA A 655 10.97 -12.25 -24.83
C ALA A 655 11.96 -12.97 -25.72
N TYR A 656 12.86 -13.74 -25.10
CA TYR A 656 13.75 -14.61 -25.86
C TYR A 656 12.98 -15.86 -26.24
N THR A 657 13.11 -16.30 -27.49
CA THR A 657 12.42 -17.50 -27.96
C THR A 657 13.42 -18.59 -28.35
N GLY A 658 13.01 -19.85 -28.14
CA GLY A 658 13.75 -21.03 -28.56
C GLY A 658 12.76 -22.03 -29.16
N GLN A 659 13.19 -22.81 -30.15
CA GLN A 659 12.38 -23.89 -30.70
C GLN A 659 13.26 -25.06 -31.14
N ALA A 660 12.78 -26.27 -30.93
CA ALA A 660 13.35 -27.46 -31.56
C ALA A 660 12.29 -28.56 -31.69
N THR A 661 12.50 -29.46 -32.63
CA THR A 661 11.75 -30.72 -32.71
C THR A 661 12.35 -31.70 -31.71
N TRP A 662 11.50 -32.23 -30.83
CA TRP A 662 11.89 -33.21 -29.83
C TRP A 662 10.93 -34.42 -29.89
N ASP A 663 11.53 -35.60 -29.90
CA ASP A 663 10.87 -36.91 -29.84
C ASP A 663 11.22 -37.55 -28.48
N PRO A 664 10.42 -37.31 -27.43
CA PRO A 664 10.70 -37.84 -26.11
C PRO A 664 10.62 -39.36 -26.14
N ALA A 665 11.69 -40.06 -25.76
CA ALA A 665 11.62 -41.50 -25.57
C ALA A 665 10.56 -41.86 -24.52
N SER A 666 9.96 -43.04 -24.64
CA SER A 666 8.92 -43.51 -23.71
C SER A 666 9.33 -43.33 -22.24
N ILE A 667 8.49 -42.61 -21.50
CA ILE A 667 8.74 -42.23 -20.10
C ILE A 667 8.03 -43.23 -19.21
N ALA A 668 8.81 -44.03 -18.47
CA ALA A 668 8.27 -45.01 -17.52
C ALA A 668 7.38 -44.34 -16.44
N ALA A 669 6.53 -45.13 -15.79
CA ALA A 669 5.70 -44.68 -14.66
C ALA A 669 6.55 -44.06 -13.55
N SER A 670 6.15 -42.89 -13.04
CA SER A 670 6.94 -42.08 -12.10
C SER A 670 8.34 -41.68 -12.60
N GLY A 671 8.61 -41.84 -13.89
CA GLY A 671 9.85 -41.44 -14.54
C GLY A 671 9.84 -39.97 -14.96
N TYR A 672 11.03 -39.45 -15.31
CA TYR A 672 11.18 -38.15 -15.92
C TYR A 672 12.19 -38.19 -17.07
N LEU A 673 12.06 -37.26 -18.01
CA LEU A 673 12.98 -37.03 -19.11
C LEU A 673 13.20 -35.53 -19.28
N ALA A 674 14.43 -35.11 -19.56
CA ALA A 674 14.77 -33.70 -19.75
C ALA A 674 15.54 -33.49 -21.06
N GLN A 675 15.34 -32.33 -21.69
CA GLN A 675 16.01 -31.91 -22.92
C GLN A 675 16.38 -30.42 -22.83
N ASP A 676 17.60 -30.11 -23.25
CA ASP A 676 18.07 -28.73 -23.35
C ASP A 676 17.71 -28.13 -24.71
N PHE A 677 17.22 -26.90 -24.69
CA PHE A 677 16.89 -26.10 -25.85
C PHE A 677 17.72 -24.82 -25.86
N VAL A 678 18.19 -24.46 -27.06
CA VAL A 678 18.91 -23.22 -27.27
C VAL A 678 17.92 -22.06 -27.35
N CYS A 679 18.04 -21.11 -26.43
CA CYS A 679 17.23 -19.89 -26.38
C CYS A 679 18.17 -18.68 -26.24
N PRO A 680 18.62 -18.09 -27.36
CA PRO A 680 19.60 -16.99 -27.34
C PRO A 680 19.11 -15.80 -26.52
N GLY A 681 19.91 -15.36 -25.57
CA GLY A 681 19.62 -14.26 -24.64
C GLY A 681 19.09 -14.70 -23.27
N ALA A 682 18.71 -15.97 -23.09
CA ALA A 682 18.33 -16.50 -21.78
C ALA A 682 19.51 -16.49 -20.79
N ALA A 683 19.28 -16.07 -19.54
CA ALA A 683 20.26 -16.11 -18.46
C ALA A 683 19.64 -16.62 -17.15
N LEU A 684 20.49 -17.11 -16.22
CA LEU A 684 20.05 -17.61 -14.91
C LEU A 684 19.20 -16.57 -14.18
N GLY A 685 18.07 -17.00 -13.60
CA GLY A 685 17.12 -16.14 -12.90
C GLY A 685 15.97 -15.60 -13.76
N MET A 686 16.01 -15.77 -15.09
CA MET A 686 14.87 -15.48 -15.96
C MET A 686 13.80 -16.56 -15.87
N VAL A 687 12.54 -16.20 -16.16
CA VAL A 687 11.39 -17.12 -16.11
C VAL A 687 11.16 -17.73 -17.50
N ALA A 688 11.10 -19.06 -17.59
CA ALA A 688 10.85 -19.77 -18.84
C ALA A 688 9.45 -20.41 -18.86
N SER A 689 8.81 -20.38 -20.03
CA SER A 689 7.57 -21.08 -20.35
C SER A 689 7.77 -21.93 -21.60
N VAL A 690 7.04 -23.04 -21.71
CA VAL A 690 7.17 -24.00 -22.81
C VAL A 690 5.79 -24.50 -23.27
N GLY A 691 5.62 -24.66 -24.57
CA GLY A 691 4.46 -25.31 -25.18
C GLY A 691 4.89 -26.41 -26.16
N ALA A 692 4.32 -27.61 -26.00
CA ALA A 692 4.52 -28.74 -26.91
C ALA A 692 3.64 -28.61 -28.15
N GLY A 693 4.08 -29.18 -29.28
CA GLY A 693 3.29 -29.24 -30.52
C GLY A 693 2.26 -30.38 -30.55
N VAL A 694 2.21 -31.21 -29.50
CA VAL A 694 1.28 -32.34 -29.32
C VAL A 694 0.66 -32.28 -27.92
N ASP A 695 -0.42 -33.03 -27.72
CA ASP A 695 -0.97 -33.24 -26.38
C ASP A 695 0.03 -34.00 -25.50
N VAL A 696 0.41 -33.40 -24.37
CA VAL A 696 1.39 -33.96 -23.45
C VAL A 696 0.84 -35.07 -22.56
N THR A 697 -0.44 -35.43 -22.69
CA THR A 697 -1.07 -36.65 -22.12
C THR A 697 -0.71 -36.90 -20.65
N ASP A 698 -1.36 -36.22 -19.72
CA ASP A 698 -1.19 -36.36 -18.26
C ASP A 698 0.24 -36.14 -17.71
N LEU A 699 1.22 -35.80 -18.55
CA LEU A 699 2.57 -35.42 -18.11
C LEU A 699 2.58 -34.02 -17.49
N VAL A 700 3.46 -33.83 -16.51
CA VAL A 700 3.79 -32.51 -15.97
C VAL A 700 4.98 -31.96 -16.73
N VAL A 701 4.81 -30.80 -17.36
CA VAL A 701 5.87 -30.10 -18.11
C VAL A 701 6.41 -28.94 -17.28
N SER A 702 7.73 -28.80 -17.20
CA SER A 702 8.40 -27.64 -16.62
C SER A 702 9.55 -27.16 -17.49
N ALA A 703 9.86 -25.86 -17.45
CA ALA A 703 11.00 -25.25 -18.14
C ALA A 703 11.78 -24.36 -17.17
N THR A 704 13.10 -24.41 -17.22
CA THR A 704 13.96 -23.58 -16.38
C THR A 704 15.20 -23.16 -17.15
N VAL A 705 15.64 -21.91 -17.00
CA VAL A 705 16.92 -21.45 -17.55
C VAL A 705 18.06 -22.02 -16.70
N THR A 706 18.81 -22.97 -17.23
CA THR A 706 19.86 -23.70 -16.51
C THR A 706 21.27 -23.22 -16.83
N ALA A 707 21.46 -22.53 -17.96
CA ALA A 707 22.70 -21.88 -18.34
C ALA A 707 22.44 -20.71 -19.31
N ALA A 708 23.47 -19.94 -19.62
CA ALA A 708 23.38 -18.90 -20.65
C ALA A 708 22.93 -19.53 -21.98
N ASN A 709 21.95 -18.89 -22.62
CA ASN A 709 21.31 -19.31 -23.86
C ASN A 709 20.65 -20.71 -23.81
N THR A 710 20.39 -21.27 -22.62
CA THR A 710 19.95 -22.67 -22.47
C THR A 710 18.76 -22.78 -21.53
N VAL A 711 17.68 -23.38 -22.02
CA VAL A 711 16.49 -23.73 -21.24
C VAL A 711 16.36 -25.24 -21.19
N THR A 712 16.31 -25.82 -20.00
CA THR A 712 16.03 -27.24 -19.82
C THR A 712 14.54 -27.44 -19.63
N VAL A 713 13.92 -28.23 -20.51
CA VAL A 713 12.53 -28.66 -20.41
C VAL A 713 12.50 -30.06 -19.80
N THR A 714 11.69 -30.26 -18.76
CA THR A 714 11.53 -31.56 -18.08
C THR A 714 10.08 -32.04 -18.17
N LEU A 715 9.92 -33.30 -18.57
CA LEU A 715 8.67 -34.04 -18.55
C LEU A 715 8.69 -35.04 -17.40
N PHE A 716 7.66 -35.00 -16.55
CA PHE A 716 7.47 -35.97 -15.48
C PHE A 716 6.17 -36.74 -15.70
N ASN A 717 6.23 -38.06 -15.58
CA ASN A 717 5.08 -38.96 -15.71
C ASN A 717 4.53 -39.36 -14.34
N PRO A 718 3.48 -38.69 -13.82
CA PRO A 718 2.89 -39.06 -12.53
C PRO A 718 1.99 -40.30 -12.60
N THR A 719 1.81 -40.90 -13.77
CA THR A 719 0.88 -42.01 -13.96
C THR A 719 1.50 -43.37 -13.61
N VAL A 720 0.67 -44.42 -13.68
CA VAL A 720 1.06 -45.82 -13.39
C VAL A 720 1.54 -46.59 -14.62
N GLY A 721 1.44 -46.00 -15.82
CA GLY A 721 1.86 -46.61 -17.08
C GLY A 721 3.00 -45.83 -17.74
N ALA A 722 3.71 -46.47 -18.67
CA ALA A 722 4.64 -45.74 -19.53
C ALA A 722 3.87 -44.90 -20.55
N ILE A 723 4.34 -43.69 -20.84
CA ILE A 723 3.75 -42.77 -21.82
C ILE A 723 4.75 -42.55 -22.94
N ASP A 724 4.27 -42.62 -24.18
CA ASP A 724 5.06 -42.39 -25.38
C ASP A 724 4.46 -41.19 -26.15
N LEU A 725 5.22 -40.12 -26.28
CA LEU A 725 4.78 -38.91 -26.96
C LEU A 725 5.27 -38.93 -28.40
N ALA A 726 4.41 -38.50 -29.33
CA ALA A 726 4.84 -38.30 -30.71
C ALA A 726 5.84 -37.13 -30.82
N SER A 727 6.83 -37.28 -31.70
CA SER A 727 7.72 -36.19 -32.11
C SER A 727 6.95 -34.92 -32.47
N SER A 728 7.37 -33.78 -31.89
CA SER A 728 6.70 -32.50 -32.12
C SER A 728 7.66 -31.32 -31.97
N THR A 729 7.25 -30.14 -32.44
CA THR A 729 7.99 -28.88 -32.25
C THR A 729 7.61 -28.26 -30.92
N TRP A 730 8.61 -27.98 -30.08
CA TRP A 730 8.44 -27.34 -28.79
C TRP A 730 8.85 -25.88 -28.88
N ASN A 731 8.00 -24.99 -28.37
CA ASN A 731 8.20 -23.55 -28.38
C ASN A 731 8.51 -23.07 -26.96
N ILE A 732 9.58 -22.31 -26.80
CA ILE A 732 10.05 -21.80 -25.52
C ILE A 732 10.05 -20.28 -25.55
N MET A 733 9.56 -19.68 -24.47
CA MET A 733 9.59 -18.25 -24.23
C MET A 733 10.25 -17.97 -22.88
N VAL A 734 11.25 -17.10 -22.86
CA VAL A 734 11.94 -16.66 -21.66
C VAL A 734 11.68 -15.17 -21.44
N ILE A 735 11.18 -14.82 -20.26
CA ILE A 735 10.88 -13.46 -19.84
C ILE A 735 11.92 -13.05 -18.79
N ASN A 736 12.52 -11.88 -18.95
CA ASN A 736 13.36 -11.29 -17.91
C ASN A 736 12.49 -10.48 -16.91
N PRO A 737 12.30 -10.94 -15.67
CA PRO A 737 11.53 -10.20 -14.67
C PRO A 737 12.26 -8.99 -14.09
N PHE A 738 13.58 -8.87 -14.30
CA PHE A 738 14.42 -7.79 -13.75
C PHE A 738 15.30 -7.19 -14.87
N PRO A 739 14.84 -6.15 -15.57
CA PRO A 739 15.63 -5.47 -16.60
C PRO A 739 16.86 -4.75 -16.04
#